data_AF-G3JLM7-F1
#
_entry.id   AF-G3JLM7-F1
#
_cell.length_a   1.000
_cell.length_b   1.000
_cell.length_c   1.000
_cell.angle_alpha   90.00
_cell.angle_beta   90.00
_cell.angle_gamma   90.00
#
_symmetry.space_group_name_H-M   'P 1'
#
loop_
_entity.id
_entity.type
_entity.pdbx_description
1 polymer ?
#
loop_
_entity_poly.entity_id
_entity_poly.type
_entity_poly.pdbx_seq_one_letter_code
_entity_poly.pdbx_strand_id
1 'polypeptide(L)'
;MSASTQSTSLQVALDAAVESFVARNPKSQVLHEEAVKTFPGGNTRTVLHTSPFPVCMKAGKNFQVVSEDGDGYTDLTAEFTAGLYGHSNPEILAALQHVIHNVGLNVGATTAQEQLFVRALCDRFGLERIRLTNSGTGANLHALAAAKLYTKKSRVVAFGGGYHGAVLGFKDSQVAANNVDKADWILAKYNDIESAVKAIKSDGVAAGSGGCICGTKEFLTGVEKAAKETGVIFIVDEVMTSRISGAGLSAVHGLKPDMKTFGKYLGGGVAFGAFGGRENIMAVYDPRAKGSVAHSGTFNNNTFVTHCGYAGLTKVYPPDVAEAFTKTGEDLLARLNEVNKGTKLCFTGIGSVAASHFVAHGPHDILDALDVAEIDELKDLFWFHVLENGFWVTRRGFLCPLPPSRTSSLSSLFFILHTNYWIFSLPLLSLRRALCYGVTMDSKDVPRKEYLKDLIPKIEAAHLRSKEEEGNEILLYPSRDEILAEFSHMRSHPDHHKGNLLTLDHSAPYAPCVLSSDELEPILISDMKMETHHRGRKILLRVCTPVCRVDGLMMVTDDENETAIRLQLYHQPEEALIPAAQLFKPGTVLIVKEPWFKRSLEGTFVLRVDHVSDLIRLHGQDERIPSKWRARFVELDSAKSRIAGNEHFRNREWDNALQQYTRAIEVAENDGDAQVAYVNRSLVNLRLGRPEEAFRDAVAMNSKLQPTEKGVFREALCLYQLQKFDQCFSKLRELLDLYPSNSAAPAEMEKVRARLLECNEGIYDWQNMYEQAKNTPPLIDCGTFSKNVEVRESPEKKRGLFTSKAVVAGELLLCEKAFAYSFTDEQTAFLNFETKKASEGGHVEILTQIVQKIYHAPETTSSFLELHHGEYNALRVDSKPVVDTFLLPNIIARNSFRSPRTTLESLGGRLCEEDSSQVRISENDQAIYANGIWSIASYINHSCVENCNRSFIGDMMIIRATEDLPAGAELRFAYVRMDVTERYEEFQARLAWWDTSCNCYLCKMNKKTPLADMRQRQAHFQSLEELLARSGSVNVNQARSLLKQIDKTYKNAGQTKLKLALQRGYHLLAQALQVRDNLVEAMLMLRRVLELEGFILASTAGHARQNPAVIEIRKWGACCTQISFYAILELFFLGMRIDSIPDSPDQMSGVMAMKAYAETAYSIWFGEKDTFTTDLGGFI
;
A
#
# COMPACT_ATOMS: atom_id res chain seq x y z
N MET A 1 1.12 -53.97 -4.02
CA MET A 1 2.01 -53.04 -3.30
C MET A 1 1.88 -51.58 -3.74
N SER A 2 1.05 -51.21 -4.74
CA SER A 2 0.93 -49.82 -5.23
C SER A 2 -0.17 -48.96 -4.58
N ALA A 3 -1.13 -49.54 -3.87
CA ALA A 3 -2.21 -48.78 -3.20
C ALA A 3 -1.80 -48.24 -1.82
N SER A 4 -0.89 -48.91 -1.11
CA SER A 4 -0.45 -48.48 0.22
C SER A 4 0.50 -47.27 0.15
N THR A 5 1.31 -47.14 -0.91
CA THR A 5 2.26 -46.04 -1.08
C THR A 5 1.60 -44.72 -1.48
N GLN A 6 0.50 -44.74 -2.24
CA GLN A 6 -0.28 -43.53 -2.59
C GLN A 6 -1.05 -42.96 -1.39
N SER A 7 -1.56 -43.81 -0.50
CA SER A 7 -2.25 -43.38 0.72
C SER A 7 -1.30 -42.69 1.70
N THR A 8 -0.04 -43.15 1.77
CA THR A 8 0.98 -42.53 2.63
C THR A 8 1.42 -41.17 2.11
N SER A 9 1.50 -40.95 0.78
CA SER A 9 1.89 -39.65 0.22
C SER A 9 0.82 -38.56 0.35
N LEU A 10 -0.46 -38.91 0.26
CA LEU A 10 -1.56 -37.94 0.40
C LEU A 10 -1.69 -37.43 1.84
N GLN A 11 -1.59 -38.33 2.81
CA GLN A 11 -1.62 -37.95 4.22
C GLN A 11 -0.44 -37.05 4.59
N VAL A 12 0.77 -37.37 4.10
CA VAL A 12 1.96 -36.52 4.31
C VAL A 12 1.76 -35.11 3.76
N ALA A 13 1.15 -34.97 2.57
CA ALA A 13 0.85 -33.66 2.00
C ALA A 13 -0.18 -32.89 2.83
N LEU A 14 -1.21 -33.58 3.33
CA LEU A 14 -2.22 -32.97 4.18
C LEU A 14 -1.65 -32.53 5.53
N ASP A 15 -0.83 -33.36 6.16
CA ASP A 15 -0.15 -33.03 7.42
C ASP A 15 0.75 -31.80 7.24
N ALA A 16 1.53 -31.74 6.14
CA ALA A 16 2.35 -30.58 5.81
C ALA A 16 1.52 -29.31 5.56
N ALA A 17 0.38 -29.43 4.89
CA ALA A 17 -0.53 -28.29 4.66
C ALA A 17 -1.15 -27.80 5.98
N VAL A 18 -1.50 -28.71 6.89
CA VAL A 18 -1.98 -28.37 8.23
C VAL A 18 -0.89 -27.65 9.03
N GLU A 19 0.35 -28.16 9.04
CA GLU A 19 1.48 -27.52 9.71
C GLU A 19 1.75 -26.11 9.17
N SER A 20 1.76 -25.94 7.84
CA SER A 20 1.85 -24.64 7.17
C SER A 20 0.73 -23.69 7.60
N PHE A 21 -0.51 -24.18 7.58
CA PHE A 21 -1.68 -23.38 7.99
C PHE A 21 -1.56 -22.91 9.44
N VAL A 22 -1.19 -23.79 10.36
CA VAL A 22 -1.00 -23.45 11.77
C VAL A 22 0.09 -22.40 11.94
N ALA A 23 1.25 -22.61 11.31
CA ALA A 23 2.39 -21.71 11.40
C ALA A 23 2.11 -20.30 10.86
N ARG A 24 1.29 -20.19 9.81
CA ARG A 24 0.92 -18.90 9.20
C ARG A 24 -0.18 -18.15 9.94
N ASN A 25 -0.98 -18.83 10.77
CA ASN A 25 -2.16 -18.23 11.40
C ASN A 25 -2.11 -18.26 12.95
N PRO A 26 -0.99 -17.86 13.60
CA PRO A 26 -0.83 -18.00 15.05
C PRO A 26 -1.81 -17.14 15.85
N LYS A 27 -2.21 -15.95 15.37
CA LYS A 27 -3.20 -15.11 16.07
C LYS A 27 -4.59 -15.68 15.93
N SER A 28 -4.98 -16.14 14.74
CA SER A 28 -6.26 -16.83 14.54
C SER A 28 -6.38 -18.04 15.46
N GLN A 29 -5.29 -18.80 15.66
CA GLN A 29 -5.26 -19.89 16.63
C GLN A 29 -5.57 -19.43 18.05
N VAL A 30 -4.83 -18.42 18.56
CA VAL A 30 -5.01 -17.89 19.91
C VAL A 30 -6.43 -17.34 20.11
N LEU A 31 -6.97 -16.65 19.11
CA LEU A 31 -8.34 -16.14 19.14
C LEU A 31 -9.38 -17.26 19.13
N HIS A 32 -9.12 -18.35 18.41
CA HIS A 32 -9.99 -19.52 18.42
C HIS A 32 -9.97 -20.22 19.79
N GLU A 33 -8.79 -20.41 20.38
CA GLU A 33 -8.64 -20.98 21.72
C GLU A 33 -9.38 -20.17 22.79
N GLU A 34 -9.35 -18.84 22.69
CA GLU A 34 -10.15 -17.96 23.55
C GLU A 34 -11.65 -18.09 23.26
N ALA A 35 -12.03 -18.12 21.98
CA ALA A 35 -13.43 -18.28 21.58
C ALA A 35 -14.02 -19.60 22.09
N VAL A 36 -13.26 -20.70 22.11
CA VAL A 36 -13.71 -22.01 22.63
C VAL A 36 -14.13 -21.96 24.11
N LYS A 37 -13.57 -21.03 24.90
CA LYS A 37 -13.93 -20.87 26.32
C LYS A 37 -15.35 -20.33 26.50
N THR A 38 -15.90 -19.65 25.50
CA THR A 38 -17.20 -18.96 25.57
C THR A 38 -18.23 -19.50 24.58
N PHE A 39 -17.81 -19.90 23.39
CA PHE A 39 -18.64 -20.53 22.37
C PHE A 39 -18.34 -22.03 22.25
N PRO A 40 -19.35 -22.91 22.14
CA PRO A 40 -19.14 -24.32 21.83
C PRO A 40 -18.34 -24.49 20.53
N GLY A 41 -17.14 -25.05 20.61
CA GLY A 41 -16.23 -25.18 19.46
C GLY A 41 -15.78 -23.84 18.86
N GLY A 42 -15.77 -22.76 19.66
CA GLY A 42 -15.30 -21.44 19.27
C GLY A 42 -16.13 -20.77 18.18
N ASN A 43 -17.42 -21.11 18.05
CA ASN A 43 -18.23 -20.72 16.91
C ASN A 43 -19.73 -20.55 17.23
N THR A 44 -20.40 -19.67 16.47
CA THR A 44 -21.87 -19.43 16.54
C THR A 44 -22.59 -19.74 15.22
N ARG A 45 -21.85 -20.11 14.16
CA ARG A 45 -22.35 -20.47 12.84
C ARG A 45 -21.50 -21.59 12.25
N THR A 46 -22.02 -22.82 12.34
CA THR A 46 -21.25 -24.07 12.13
C THR A 46 -20.45 -24.12 10.83
N VAL A 47 -20.97 -23.56 9.73
CA VAL A 47 -20.27 -23.60 8.42
C VAL A 47 -18.96 -22.80 8.39
N LEU A 48 -18.75 -21.90 9.36
CA LEU A 48 -17.51 -21.11 9.49
C LEU A 48 -16.44 -21.83 10.30
N HIS A 49 -16.78 -22.94 10.97
CA HIS A 49 -15.78 -23.74 11.68
C HIS A 49 -15.01 -24.63 10.70
N THR A 50 -13.70 -24.69 10.88
CA THR A 50 -12.78 -25.51 10.09
C THR A 50 -11.68 -26.06 11.00
N SER A 51 -11.12 -27.22 10.64
CA SER A 51 -9.94 -27.79 11.31
C SER A 51 -8.65 -27.31 10.63
N PRO A 52 -7.55 -27.09 11.38
CA PRO A 52 -7.43 -27.23 12.83
C PRO A 52 -8.10 -26.11 13.63
N PHE A 53 -8.27 -24.92 13.04
CA PHE A 53 -9.05 -23.80 13.55
C PHE A 53 -9.46 -22.87 12.39
N PRO A 54 -10.47 -22.00 12.54
CA PRO A 54 -10.85 -21.03 11.51
C PRO A 54 -9.91 -19.82 11.48
N VAL A 55 -9.65 -19.29 10.27
CA VAL A 55 -8.99 -17.99 10.10
C VAL A 55 -9.90 -16.90 10.66
N CYS A 56 -9.36 -16.06 11.56
CA CYS A 56 -10.09 -14.96 12.15
C CYS A 56 -9.96 -13.71 11.25
N MET A 57 -11.07 -13.20 10.75
CA MET A 57 -11.09 -12.02 9.86
C MET A 57 -11.13 -10.72 10.65
N LYS A 58 -10.22 -9.80 10.32
CA LYS A 58 -10.08 -8.48 10.93
C LYS A 58 -10.92 -7.41 10.23
N ALA A 59 -10.87 -7.37 8.91
CA ALA A 59 -11.51 -6.31 8.12
C ALA A 59 -11.87 -6.76 6.69
N GLY A 60 -12.75 -6.02 6.03
CA GLY A 60 -13.04 -6.18 4.62
C GLY A 60 -13.25 -4.82 3.93
N LYS A 61 -12.79 -4.71 2.68
CA LYS A 61 -12.97 -3.53 1.84
C LYS A 61 -13.13 -3.95 0.39
N ASN A 62 -14.11 -3.37 -0.30
CA ASN A 62 -14.47 -3.71 -1.68
C ASN A 62 -14.71 -5.22 -1.83
N PHE A 63 -13.82 -5.95 -2.49
CA PHE A 63 -13.91 -7.39 -2.72
C PHE A 63 -12.88 -8.20 -1.92
N GLN A 64 -12.17 -7.56 -0.99
CA GLN A 64 -11.10 -8.18 -0.21
C GLN A 64 -11.45 -8.25 1.27
N VAL A 65 -10.96 -9.30 1.93
CA VAL A 65 -10.96 -9.48 3.39
C VAL A 65 -9.52 -9.65 3.89
N VAL A 66 -9.26 -9.27 5.13
CA VAL A 66 -7.93 -9.34 5.76
C VAL A 66 -8.06 -10.09 7.09
N SER A 67 -7.20 -11.06 7.36
CA SER A 67 -7.16 -11.79 8.63
C SER A 67 -6.52 -10.97 9.76
N GLU A 68 -6.70 -11.41 11.00
CA GLU A 68 -6.00 -10.88 12.18
C GLU A 68 -4.48 -11.13 12.12
N ASP A 69 -4.08 -12.16 11.38
CA ASP A 69 -2.68 -12.48 11.08
C ASP A 69 -2.05 -11.51 10.08
N GLY A 70 -2.86 -10.77 9.32
CA GLY A 70 -2.42 -9.71 8.39
C GLY A 70 -2.53 -10.10 6.91
N ASP A 71 -2.92 -11.33 6.61
CA ASP A 71 -3.08 -11.84 5.25
C ASP A 71 -4.31 -11.25 4.57
N GLY A 72 -4.15 -10.75 3.35
CA GLY A 72 -5.24 -10.26 2.51
C GLY A 72 -5.72 -11.32 1.51
N TYR A 73 -7.03 -11.46 1.37
CA TYR A 73 -7.67 -12.41 0.47
C TYR A 73 -8.69 -11.75 -0.46
N THR A 74 -8.79 -12.23 -1.70
CA THR A 74 -9.94 -11.97 -2.58
C THR A 74 -11.12 -12.81 -2.11
N ASP A 75 -12.24 -12.18 -1.78
CA ASP A 75 -13.43 -12.89 -1.30
C ASP A 75 -14.17 -13.61 -2.44
N LEU A 76 -14.13 -14.94 -2.39
CA LEU A 76 -14.91 -15.84 -3.24
C LEU A 76 -15.99 -16.58 -2.46
N THR A 77 -16.15 -16.28 -1.17
CA THR A 77 -17.25 -16.78 -0.34
C THR A 77 -18.45 -15.84 -0.42
N ALA A 78 -18.20 -14.52 -0.45
CA ALA A 78 -19.19 -13.45 -0.53
C ALA A 78 -20.35 -13.66 0.47
N GLU A 79 -20.00 -13.99 1.72
CA GLU A 79 -20.95 -14.27 2.80
C GLU A 79 -22.03 -15.31 2.38
N PHE A 80 -21.60 -16.38 1.69
CA PHE A 80 -22.47 -17.41 1.13
C PHE A 80 -23.59 -16.83 0.25
N THR A 81 -23.25 -15.93 -0.67
CA THR A 81 -24.11 -15.13 -1.57
C THR A 81 -24.76 -13.87 -0.97
N ALA A 82 -24.70 -13.65 0.35
CA ALA A 82 -25.28 -12.45 0.95
C ALA A 82 -24.46 -11.19 0.71
N GLY A 83 -23.13 -11.32 0.62
CA GLY A 83 -22.17 -10.25 0.44
C GLY A 83 -22.05 -9.76 -1.00
N LEU A 84 -23.08 -9.90 -1.83
CA LEU A 84 -23.05 -9.58 -3.26
C LEU A 84 -22.47 -8.19 -3.57
N TYR A 85 -22.68 -7.22 -2.69
CA TYR A 85 -22.24 -5.84 -2.89
C TYR A 85 -20.77 -5.62 -2.50
N GLY A 86 -20.09 -6.63 -1.98
CA GLY A 86 -18.78 -6.50 -1.34
C GLY A 86 -18.87 -5.87 0.05
N HIS A 87 -17.72 -5.47 0.58
CA HIS A 87 -17.55 -5.09 1.98
C HIS A 87 -17.65 -3.58 2.25
N SER A 88 -17.67 -2.74 1.21
CA SER A 88 -17.68 -1.27 1.36
C SER A 88 -18.33 -0.54 0.18
N ASN A 89 -19.44 -1.07 -0.35
CA ASN A 89 -20.13 -0.45 -1.48
C ASN A 89 -20.64 0.96 -1.12
N PRO A 90 -20.32 2.00 -1.92
CA PRO A 90 -20.67 3.37 -1.58
C PRO A 90 -22.19 3.63 -1.51
N GLU A 91 -23.00 2.98 -2.35
CA GLU A 91 -24.47 3.15 -2.31
C GLU A 91 -25.08 2.51 -1.05
N ILE A 92 -24.56 1.36 -0.64
CA ILE A 92 -24.99 0.71 0.61
C ILE A 92 -24.54 1.54 1.82
N LEU A 93 -23.30 2.03 1.83
CA LEU A 93 -22.78 2.89 2.90
C LEU A 93 -23.58 4.19 3.00
N ALA A 94 -23.93 4.81 1.87
CA ALA A 94 -24.77 6.00 1.85
C ALA A 94 -26.18 5.71 2.41
N ALA A 95 -26.77 4.56 2.08
CA ALA A 95 -28.06 4.16 2.65
C ALA A 95 -27.98 3.93 4.17
N LEU A 96 -26.93 3.27 4.66
CA LEU A 96 -26.68 3.07 6.09
C LEU A 96 -26.52 4.41 6.83
N GLN A 97 -25.69 5.30 6.30
CA GLN A 97 -25.46 6.63 6.86
C GLN A 97 -26.75 7.46 6.85
N HIS A 98 -27.53 7.42 5.77
CA HIS A 98 -28.80 8.11 5.69
C HIS A 98 -29.77 7.66 6.78
N VAL A 99 -29.87 6.34 7.00
CA VAL A 99 -30.71 5.79 8.08
C VAL A 99 -30.25 6.31 9.45
N ILE A 100 -28.95 6.28 9.73
CA ILE A 100 -28.39 6.72 11.01
C ILE A 100 -28.65 8.21 11.26
N HIS A 101 -28.42 9.06 10.25
CA HIS A 101 -28.44 10.51 10.43
C HIS A 101 -29.83 11.12 10.27
N ASN A 102 -30.72 10.52 9.46
CA ASN A 102 -31.95 11.18 9.02
C ASN A 102 -33.24 10.41 9.31
N VAL A 103 -33.17 9.08 9.52
CA VAL A 103 -34.37 8.24 9.70
C VAL A 103 -34.50 7.77 11.15
N GLY A 104 -33.40 7.29 11.73
CA GLY A 104 -33.37 6.65 13.04
C GLY A 104 -33.57 5.14 13.00
N LEU A 105 -33.08 4.48 14.05
CA LEU A 105 -33.23 3.04 14.28
C LEU A 105 -34.45 2.77 15.16
N ASN A 106 -35.03 1.57 15.01
CA ASN A 106 -36.04 1.04 15.93
C ASN A 106 -37.24 1.98 16.16
N VAL A 107 -37.75 2.57 15.08
CA VAL A 107 -38.82 3.58 15.11
C VAL A 107 -40.17 3.07 15.63
N GLY A 108 -40.33 1.75 15.82
CA GLY A 108 -41.54 1.15 16.41
C GLY A 108 -42.83 1.34 15.59
N ALA A 109 -42.70 1.71 14.31
CA ALA A 109 -43.80 2.05 13.42
C ALA A 109 -43.54 1.59 11.98
N THR A 110 -44.59 1.64 11.15
CA THR A 110 -44.46 1.46 9.69
C THR A 110 -43.84 2.71 9.06
N THR A 111 -43.11 2.53 7.96
CA THR A 111 -42.47 3.63 7.22
C THR A 111 -42.85 3.61 5.75
N ALA A 112 -42.84 4.75 5.06
CA ALA A 112 -43.10 4.79 3.61
C ALA A 112 -42.06 3.97 2.81
N GLN A 113 -40.82 3.93 3.28
CA GLN A 113 -39.74 3.20 2.61
C GLN A 113 -40.00 1.69 2.53
N GLU A 114 -40.65 1.09 3.54
CA GLU A 114 -40.95 -0.34 3.54
C GLU A 114 -41.85 -0.72 2.35
N GLN A 115 -42.75 0.18 1.94
CA GLN A 115 -43.64 0.00 0.80
C GLN A 115 -42.88 0.06 -0.52
N LEU A 116 -41.91 0.99 -0.65
CA LEU A 116 -41.07 1.11 -1.85
C LEU A 116 -40.22 -0.14 -2.06
N PHE A 117 -39.61 -0.64 -0.99
CA PHE A 117 -38.80 -1.85 -1.06
C PHE A 117 -39.62 -3.08 -1.41
N VAL A 118 -40.74 -3.29 -0.71
CA VAL A 118 -41.66 -4.38 -1.00
C VAL A 118 -42.20 -4.31 -2.43
N ARG A 119 -42.55 -3.12 -2.92
CA ARG A 119 -43.03 -2.95 -4.29
C ARG A 119 -41.96 -3.36 -5.31
N ALA A 120 -40.72 -2.93 -5.12
CA ALA A 120 -39.62 -3.30 -6.01
C ALA A 120 -39.36 -4.82 -6.02
N LEU A 121 -39.49 -5.50 -4.88
CA LEU A 121 -39.41 -6.97 -4.82
C LEU A 121 -40.57 -7.65 -5.57
N CYS A 122 -41.80 -7.17 -5.35
CA CYS A 122 -42.98 -7.69 -6.04
C CYS A 122 -42.86 -7.55 -7.56
N ASP A 123 -42.49 -6.36 -8.04
CA ASP A 123 -42.36 -6.07 -9.46
C ASP A 123 -41.24 -6.91 -10.10
N ARG A 124 -40.09 -7.05 -9.42
CA ARG A 124 -38.95 -7.81 -9.94
C ARG A 124 -39.21 -9.31 -10.02
N PHE A 125 -39.85 -9.89 -9.01
CA PHE A 125 -39.98 -11.35 -8.88
C PHE A 125 -41.37 -11.91 -9.21
N GLY A 126 -42.29 -11.05 -9.64
CA GLY A 126 -43.64 -11.43 -10.06
C GLY A 126 -44.52 -11.88 -8.90
N LEU A 127 -44.47 -11.18 -7.76
CA LEU A 127 -45.23 -11.52 -6.55
C LEU A 127 -46.44 -10.60 -6.39
N GLU A 128 -47.60 -11.15 -6.05
CA GLU A 128 -48.79 -10.34 -5.78
C GLU A 128 -48.72 -9.68 -4.39
N ARG A 129 -48.21 -10.41 -3.39
CA ARG A 129 -48.03 -9.94 -2.00
C ARG A 129 -46.77 -10.57 -1.39
N ILE A 130 -46.14 -9.88 -0.43
CA ILE A 130 -44.92 -10.32 0.27
C ILE A 130 -44.92 -9.85 1.73
N ARG A 131 -44.20 -10.56 2.61
CA ARG A 131 -43.86 -10.12 3.97
C ARG A 131 -42.36 -10.33 4.24
N LEU A 132 -41.77 -9.45 5.04
CA LEU A 132 -40.35 -9.46 5.40
C LEU A 132 -40.11 -10.22 6.71
N THR A 133 -38.98 -10.89 6.82
CA THR A 133 -38.48 -11.63 7.99
C THR A 133 -37.01 -11.28 8.22
N ASN A 134 -36.39 -11.85 9.26
CA ASN A 134 -34.99 -11.55 9.61
C ASN A 134 -33.99 -12.58 9.05
N SER A 135 -34.47 -13.62 8.36
CA SER A 135 -33.62 -14.67 7.77
C SER A 135 -34.37 -15.51 6.74
N GLY A 136 -33.63 -16.16 5.84
CA GLY A 136 -34.18 -17.19 4.95
C GLY A 136 -34.87 -18.34 5.70
N THR A 137 -34.33 -18.75 6.86
CA THR A 137 -34.99 -19.74 7.75
C THR A 137 -36.39 -19.28 8.13
N GLY A 138 -36.53 -18.03 8.60
CA GLY A 138 -37.84 -17.47 8.96
C GLY A 138 -38.78 -17.37 7.75
N ALA A 139 -38.25 -16.99 6.59
CA ALA A 139 -39.03 -16.95 5.36
C ALA A 139 -39.60 -18.33 4.98
N ASN A 140 -38.78 -19.37 5.00
CA ASN A 140 -39.22 -20.74 4.69
C ASN A 140 -40.21 -21.31 5.72
N LEU A 141 -39.99 -21.07 7.02
CA LEU A 141 -40.94 -21.46 8.06
C LEU A 141 -42.31 -20.81 7.85
N HIS A 142 -42.35 -19.52 7.53
CA HIS A 142 -43.61 -18.81 7.30
C HIS A 142 -44.27 -19.16 5.95
N ALA A 143 -43.50 -19.45 4.91
CA ALA A 143 -44.05 -19.95 3.65
C ALA A 143 -44.72 -21.32 3.83
N LEU A 144 -44.08 -22.24 4.57
CA LEU A 144 -44.66 -23.54 4.91
C LEU A 144 -45.91 -23.39 5.79
N ALA A 145 -45.88 -22.49 6.78
CA ALA A 145 -47.05 -22.21 7.61
C ALA A 145 -48.22 -21.69 6.76
N ALA A 146 -47.98 -20.75 5.84
CA ALA A 146 -49.01 -20.26 4.92
C ALA A 146 -49.57 -21.38 4.04
N ALA A 147 -48.71 -22.22 3.46
CA ALA A 147 -49.12 -23.34 2.63
C ALA A 147 -49.98 -24.36 3.38
N LYS A 148 -49.56 -24.75 4.59
CA LYS A 148 -50.35 -25.65 5.47
C LYS A 148 -51.70 -25.03 5.84
N LEU A 149 -51.74 -23.74 6.18
CA LEU A 149 -52.97 -23.04 6.56
C LEU A 149 -53.95 -22.86 5.40
N TYR A 150 -53.42 -22.58 4.21
CA TYR A 150 -54.21 -22.40 3.00
C TYR A 150 -54.78 -23.74 2.49
N THR A 151 -53.97 -24.79 2.44
CA THR A 151 -54.37 -26.11 1.91
C THR A 151 -55.04 -27.03 2.93
N LYS A 152 -54.84 -26.76 4.23
CA LYS A 152 -55.18 -27.65 5.35
C LYS A 152 -54.44 -29.00 5.33
N LYS A 153 -53.37 -29.13 4.54
CA LYS A 153 -52.49 -30.31 4.52
C LYS A 153 -51.34 -30.15 5.52
N SER A 154 -50.91 -31.25 6.14
CA SER A 154 -49.83 -31.25 7.16
C SER A 154 -48.47 -31.69 6.64
N ARG A 155 -48.43 -32.61 5.66
CA ARG A 155 -47.17 -33.19 5.14
C ARG A 155 -46.44 -32.23 4.20
N VAL A 156 -45.12 -32.35 4.12
CA VAL A 156 -44.25 -31.52 3.26
C VAL A 156 -43.26 -32.41 2.51
N VAL A 157 -43.26 -32.34 1.19
CA VAL A 157 -42.26 -32.93 0.31
C VAL A 157 -41.03 -32.02 0.23
N ALA A 158 -39.87 -32.58 0.55
CA ALA A 158 -38.57 -31.96 0.36
C ALA A 158 -37.63 -32.93 -0.37
N PHE A 159 -36.43 -32.47 -0.73
CA PHE A 159 -35.48 -33.26 -1.51
C PHE A 159 -34.19 -33.54 -0.74
N GLY A 160 -33.62 -34.72 -0.96
CA GLY A 160 -32.29 -35.08 -0.46
C GLY A 160 -31.22 -34.05 -0.87
N GLY A 161 -30.33 -33.70 0.05
CA GLY A 161 -29.32 -32.64 -0.13
C GLY A 161 -29.83 -31.22 0.12
N GLY A 162 -31.14 -31.03 0.34
CA GLY A 162 -31.74 -29.71 0.48
C GLY A 162 -31.42 -28.98 1.78
N TYR A 163 -31.33 -27.65 1.70
CA TYR A 163 -31.11 -26.76 2.83
C TYR A 163 -31.97 -25.50 2.70
N HIS A 164 -32.92 -25.36 3.63
CA HIS A 164 -33.91 -24.27 3.65
C HIS A 164 -33.80 -23.42 4.93
N GLY A 165 -32.68 -23.52 5.63
CA GLY A 165 -32.41 -22.81 6.88
C GLY A 165 -32.02 -23.73 8.02
N ALA A 166 -31.70 -23.13 9.17
CA ALA A 166 -31.06 -23.81 10.29
C ALA A 166 -31.83 -25.03 10.81
N VAL A 167 -33.17 -25.02 10.74
CA VAL A 167 -34.06 -26.09 11.24
C VAL A 167 -34.84 -26.78 10.09
N LEU A 168 -34.33 -26.69 8.86
CA LEU A 168 -34.93 -27.24 7.64
C LEU A 168 -33.85 -27.80 6.68
N GLY A 169 -33.05 -28.75 7.16
CA GLY A 169 -31.97 -29.41 6.40
C GLY A 169 -32.21 -30.90 6.13
N PHE A 170 -31.76 -31.39 4.98
CA PHE A 170 -32.04 -32.74 4.45
C PHE A 170 -30.78 -33.45 3.95
N LYS A 171 -29.76 -33.61 4.79
CA LYS A 171 -28.47 -34.22 4.42
C LYS A 171 -28.63 -35.73 4.19
N ASP A 172 -27.93 -36.29 3.20
CA ASP A 172 -27.84 -37.75 2.94
C ASP A 172 -29.20 -38.47 2.79
N SER A 173 -30.21 -37.79 2.22
CA SER A 173 -31.60 -38.25 2.16
C SER A 173 -32.25 -38.53 3.53
N GLN A 174 -31.79 -37.84 4.58
CA GLN A 174 -32.36 -37.91 5.92
C GLN A 174 -32.78 -36.53 6.42
N VAL A 175 -33.82 -36.51 7.27
CA VAL A 175 -34.24 -35.30 7.98
C VAL A 175 -33.22 -35.01 9.07
N ALA A 176 -32.61 -33.81 9.05
CA ALA A 176 -31.58 -33.46 10.02
C ALA A 176 -32.12 -33.47 11.46
N ALA A 177 -31.24 -33.81 12.41
CA ALA A 177 -31.61 -34.01 13.82
C ALA A 177 -32.16 -32.76 14.52
N ASN A 178 -31.94 -31.57 13.98
CA ASN A 178 -32.45 -30.31 14.53
C ASN A 178 -33.63 -29.74 13.73
N ASN A 179 -34.18 -30.47 12.75
CA ASN A 179 -35.35 -30.00 12.03
C ASN A 179 -36.60 -29.94 12.91
N VAL A 180 -37.44 -28.95 12.62
CA VAL A 180 -38.82 -28.89 13.13
C VAL A 180 -39.71 -29.89 12.39
N ASP A 181 -40.82 -30.28 13.02
CA ASP A 181 -41.86 -31.14 12.43
C ASP A 181 -41.30 -32.41 11.75
N LYS A 182 -40.31 -33.08 12.35
CA LYS A 182 -39.59 -34.20 11.72
C LYS A 182 -40.49 -35.27 11.10
N ALA A 183 -41.63 -35.52 11.74
CA ALA A 183 -42.59 -36.52 11.30
C ALA A 183 -43.35 -36.12 10.02
N ASP A 184 -43.41 -34.84 9.65
CA ASP A 184 -44.23 -34.33 8.54
C ASP A 184 -43.51 -34.38 7.18
N TRP A 185 -42.20 -34.63 7.16
CA TRP A 185 -41.39 -34.60 5.95
C TRP A 185 -41.51 -35.88 5.12
N ILE A 186 -41.66 -35.71 3.81
CA ILE A 186 -41.58 -36.75 2.79
C ILE A 186 -40.36 -36.41 1.93
N LEU A 187 -39.35 -37.28 1.89
CA LEU A 187 -38.13 -37.02 1.12
C LEU A 187 -38.21 -37.70 -0.24
N ALA A 188 -38.03 -36.90 -1.30
CA ALA A 188 -37.82 -37.37 -2.66
C ALA A 188 -36.36 -37.19 -3.07
N LYS A 189 -35.95 -37.89 -4.12
CA LYS A 189 -34.61 -37.73 -4.71
C LYS A 189 -34.60 -36.46 -5.60
N TYR A 190 -33.56 -35.64 -5.52
CA TYR A 190 -33.46 -34.43 -6.34
C TYR A 190 -33.18 -34.83 -7.81
N ASN A 191 -33.69 -34.06 -8.77
CA ASN A 191 -33.63 -34.37 -10.20
C ASN A 191 -34.25 -35.72 -10.65
N ASP A 192 -34.97 -36.41 -9.77
CA ASP A 192 -35.76 -37.61 -10.09
C ASP A 192 -37.26 -37.26 -10.15
N ILE A 193 -37.78 -37.15 -11.39
CA ILE A 193 -39.17 -36.78 -11.62
C ILE A 193 -40.17 -37.83 -11.10
N GLU A 194 -39.85 -39.12 -11.20
CA GLU A 194 -40.76 -40.19 -10.76
C GLU A 194 -40.87 -40.19 -9.24
N SER A 195 -39.73 -40.07 -8.55
CA SER A 195 -39.66 -39.94 -7.10
C SER A 195 -40.44 -38.72 -6.61
N ALA A 196 -40.25 -37.56 -7.26
CA ALA A 196 -40.97 -36.34 -6.94
C ALA A 196 -42.49 -36.47 -7.13
N VAL A 197 -42.94 -36.97 -8.29
CA VAL A 197 -44.37 -37.14 -8.59
C VAL A 197 -45.02 -38.12 -7.60
N LYS A 198 -44.33 -39.22 -7.26
CA LYS A 198 -44.81 -40.19 -6.29
C LYS A 198 -44.97 -39.57 -4.90
N ALA A 199 -43.97 -38.80 -4.44
CA ALA A 199 -44.02 -38.12 -3.15
C ALA A 199 -45.14 -37.06 -3.10
N ILE A 200 -45.30 -36.25 -4.15
CA ILE A 200 -46.32 -35.18 -4.20
C ILE A 200 -47.75 -35.76 -4.20
N LYS A 201 -47.97 -36.87 -4.91
CA LYS A 201 -49.28 -37.55 -4.90
C LYS A 201 -49.64 -38.20 -3.56
N SER A 202 -48.68 -38.35 -2.64
CA SER A 202 -48.89 -38.90 -1.29
C SER A 202 -49.35 -37.88 -0.24
N ASP A 203 -49.87 -36.72 -0.68
CA ASP A 203 -50.58 -35.68 0.10
C ASP A 203 -49.71 -34.62 0.83
N GLY A 204 -48.59 -34.17 0.24
CA GLY A 204 -47.66 -33.21 0.86
C GLY A 204 -47.34 -31.94 0.07
N VAL A 205 -46.87 -30.88 0.75
CA VAL A 205 -46.45 -29.57 0.17
C VAL A 205 -45.05 -29.63 -0.43
N ALA A 206 -44.80 -29.24 -1.68
CA ALA A 206 -43.48 -29.37 -2.30
C ALA A 206 -42.57 -28.14 -2.11
N ALA A 207 -41.36 -28.33 -1.57
CA ALA A 207 -40.30 -27.34 -1.47
C ALA A 207 -38.95 -27.93 -1.95
N GLY A 208 -38.13 -27.18 -2.69
CA GLY A 208 -36.85 -27.70 -3.17
C GLY A 208 -35.72 -26.69 -3.30
N SER A 209 -34.51 -27.15 -2.97
CA SER A 209 -33.19 -26.53 -3.21
C SER A 209 -32.13 -27.63 -3.11
N GLY A 210 -31.12 -27.64 -3.99
CA GLY A 210 -30.18 -28.76 -4.17
C GLY A 210 -28.70 -28.44 -3.91
N GLY A 211 -28.36 -27.40 -3.16
CA GLY A 211 -26.97 -27.17 -2.74
C GLY A 211 -25.94 -27.05 -3.87
N CYS A 212 -26.12 -26.07 -4.77
CA CYS A 212 -25.32 -25.83 -5.99
C CYS A 212 -25.43 -26.90 -7.10
N ILE A 213 -26.32 -27.86 -6.95
CA ILE A 213 -26.76 -28.74 -8.04
C ILE A 213 -28.02 -28.11 -8.64
N CYS A 214 -27.98 -27.81 -9.94
CA CYS A 214 -29.11 -27.18 -10.60
C CYS A 214 -30.23 -28.20 -10.83
N GLY A 215 -31.46 -27.84 -10.49
CA GLY A 215 -32.64 -28.61 -10.89
C GLY A 215 -32.75 -28.58 -12.42
N THR A 216 -32.93 -29.74 -13.04
CA THR A 216 -33.18 -29.81 -14.49
C THR A 216 -34.54 -29.18 -14.80
N LYS A 217 -34.69 -28.62 -16.00
CA LYS A 217 -35.93 -27.97 -16.40
C LYS A 217 -37.10 -28.96 -16.38
N GLU A 218 -36.84 -30.18 -16.81
CA GLU A 218 -37.79 -31.29 -16.85
C GLU A 218 -38.27 -31.64 -15.44
N PHE A 219 -37.34 -31.77 -14.49
CA PHE A 219 -37.66 -32.04 -13.09
C PHE A 219 -38.48 -30.91 -12.46
N LEU A 220 -38.04 -29.65 -12.57
CA LEU A 220 -38.71 -28.51 -11.95
C LEU A 220 -40.12 -28.29 -12.52
N THR A 221 -40.27 -28.41 -13.85
CA THR A 221 -41.58 -28.33 -14.51
C THR A 221 -42.48 -29.52 -14.14
N GLY A 222 -41.90 -30.71 -13.98
CA GLY A 222 -42.60 -31.90 -13.52
C GLY A 222 -43.15 -31.75 -12.10
N VAL A 223 -42.35 -31.18 -11.19
CA VAL A 223 -42.75 -30.86 -9.81
C VAL A 223 -43.87 -29.84 -9.78
N GLU A 224 -43.76 -28.74 -10.55
CA GLU A 224 -44.81 -27.72 -10.66
C GLU A 224 -46.13 -28.33 -11.16
N LYS A 225 -46.07 -29.12 -12.24
CA LYS A 225 -47.24 -29.79 -12.80
C LYS A 225 -47.89 -30.73 -11.80
N ALA A 226 -47.09 -31.56 -11.11
CA ALA A 226 -47.59 -32.50 -10.11
C ALA A 226 -48.21 -31.78 -8.90
N ALA A 227 -47.63 -30.67 -8.46
CA ALA A 227 -48.18 -29.86 -7.38
C ALA A 227 -49.53 -29.25 -7.78
N LYS A 228 -49.62 -28.69 -8.99
CA LYS A 228 -50.84 -28.12 -9.55
C LYS A 228 -51.96 -29.16 -9.70
N GLU A 229 -51.65 -30.36 -10.18
CA GLU A 229 -52.62 -31.46 -10.34
C GLU A 229 -53.16 -31.97 -9.00
N THR A 230 -52.37 -31.91 -7.93
CA THR A 230 -52.73 -32.44 -6.60
C THR A 230 -53.23 -31.37 -5.61
N GLY A 231 -53.31 -30.11 -6.05
CA GLY A 231 -53.74 -28.98 -5.21
C GLY A 231 -52.74 -28.66 -4.10
N VAL A 232 -51.46 -28.96 -4.33
CA VAL A 232 -50.35 -28.69 -3.43
C VAL A 232 -49.72 -27.34 -3.78
N ILE A 233 -49.29 -26.58 -2.76
CA ILE A 233 -48.54 -25.34 -2.98
C ILE A 233 -47.14 -25.67 -3.45
N PHE A 234 -46.76 -25.12 -4.61
CA PHE A 234 -45.40 -25.19 -5.11
C PHE A 234 -44.57 -24.00 -4.61
N ILE A 235 -43.61 -24.27 -3.71
CA ILE A 235 -42.74 -23.26 -3.13
C ILE A 235 -41.33 -23.38 -3.73
N VAL A 236 -40.82 -22.29 -4.30
CA VAL A 236 -39.43 -22.21 -4.77
C VAL A 236 -38.61 -21.37 -3.79
N ASP A 237 -37.59 -22.00 -3.19
CA ASP A 237 -36.64 -21.29 -2.34
C ASP A 237 -35.60 -20.56 -3.19
N GLU A 238 -35.75 -19.24 -3.28
CA GLU A 238 -34.85 -18.35 -3.99
C GLU A 238 -33.98 -17.50 -3.06
N VAL A 239 -33.73 -17.98 -1.84
CA VAL A 239 -32.79 -17.35 -0.90
C VAL A 239 -31.40 -17.20 -1.50
N MET A 240 -30.95 -18.17 -2.30
CA MET A 240 -29.73 -18.07 -3.11
C MET A 240 -30.02 -17.69 -4.56
N THR A 241 -30.97 -18.39 -5.18
CA THR A 241 -31.11 -18.43 -6.64
C THR A 241 -31.80 -17.19 -7.23
N SER A 242 -32.35 -16.31 -6.41
CA SER A 242 -32.92 -15.02 -6.86
C SER A 242 -31.89 -14.10 -7.53
N ARG A 243 -30.59 -14.35 -7.35
CA ARG A 243 -29.50 -13.59 -7.99
C ARG A 243 -29.15 -14.04 -9.42
N ILE A 244 -29.64 -15.21 -9.84
CA ILE A 244 -29.21 -15.90 -11.06
C ILE A 244 -29.77 -15.26 -12.34
N SER A 245 -30.78 -14.41 -12.23
CA SER A 245 -31.22 -13.57 -13.36
C SER A 245 -31.81 -12.27 -12.83
N GLY A 246 -32.27 -11.41 -13.72
CA GLY A 246 -33.03 -10.23 -13.35
C GLY A 246 -34.28 -10.55 -12.51
N ALA A 247 -34.86 -11.75 -12.65
CA ALA A 247 -36.08 -12.19 -11.96
C ALA A 247 -35.94 -13.53 -11.23
N GLY A 248 -34.71 -13.96 -10.94
CA GLY A 248 -34.39 -15.22 -10.26
C GLY A 248 -34.39 -16.46 -11.16
N LEU A 249 -34.01 -17.60 -10.60
CA LEU A 249 -33.91 -18.87 -11.32
C LEU A 249 -35.27 -19.38 -11.81
N SER A 250 -36.37 -19.09 -11.10
CA SER A 250 -37.71 -19.46 -11.56
C SER A 250 -38.00 -18.88 -12.96
N ALA A 251 -37.56 -17.64 -13.22
CA ALA A 251 -37.77 -16.99 -14.51
C ALA A 251 -36.97 -17.64 -15.63
N VAL A 252 -35.72 -18.08 -15.35
CA VAL A 252 -34.86 -18.80 -16.31
C VAL A 252 -35.55 -20.07 -16.83
N HIS A 253 -36.23 -20.80 -15.95
CA HIS A 253 -36.96 -22.02 -16.31
C HIS A 253 -38.43 -21.78 -16.72
N GLY A 254 -38.92 -20.55 -16.63
CA GLY A 254 -40.31 -20.21 -16.92
C GLY A 254 -41.33 -20.73 -15.90
N LEU A 255 -40.89 -21.00 -14.66
CA LEU A 255 -41.72 -21.50 -13.57
C LEU A 255 -42.66 -20.39 -13.04
N LYS A 256 -43.83 -20.82 -12.59
CA LYS A 256 -44.88 -20.00 -11.96
C LYS A 256 -45.20 -20.55 -10.57
N PRO A 257 -44.26 -20.47 -9.61
CA PRO A 257 -44.48 -20.97 -8.28
C PRO A 257 -45.59 -20.21 -7.56
N ASP A 258 -46.33 -20.92 -6.72
CA ASP A 258 -47.38 -20.32 -5.89
C ASP A 258 -46.80 -19.37 -4.84
N MET A 259 -45.61 -19.72 -4.33
CA MET A 259 -44.84 -18.92 -3.39
C MET A 259 -43.34 -18.99 -3.67
N LYS A 260 -42.64 -17.90 -3.33
CA LYS A 260 -41.17 -17.82 -3.32
C LYS A 260 -40.69 -17.35 -1.96
N THR A 261 -39.50 -17.81 -1.57
CA THR A 261 -38.78 -17.31 -0.40
C THR A 261 -37.45 -16.69 -0.78
N PHE A 262 -37.03 -15.72 0.02
CA PHE A 262 -35.91 -14.83 -0.26
C PHE A 262 -35.09 -14.59 1.01
N GLY A 263 -33.84 -14.16 0.82
CA GLY A 263 -32.94 -13.78 1.90
C GLY A 263 -31.65 -13.19 1.35
N LYS A 264 -30.60 -13.22 2.18
CA LYS A 264 -29.23 -12.91 1.76
C LYS A 264 -29.10 -11.53 1.12
N TYR A 265 -28.60 -11.44 -0.12
CA TYR A 265 -28.20 -10.18 -0.74
C TYR A 265 -29.34 -9.17 -0.87
N LEU A 266 -30.58 -9.63 -0.96
CA LEU A 266 -31.74 -8.74 -1.06
C LEU A 266 -31.89 -7.82 0.16
N GLY A 267 -31.25 -8.15 1.30
CA GLY A 267 -31.19 -7.30 2.47
C GLY A 267 -30.18 -6.14 2.41
N GLY A 268 -29.39 -6.00 1.35
CA GLY A 268 -28.40 -4.90 1.29
C GLY A 268 -27.20 -5.09 2.23
N GLY A 269 -26.89 -6.33 2.65
CA GLY A 269 -25.81 -6.62 3.59
C GLY A 269 -26.22 -6.67 5.07
N VAL A 270 -27.50 -6.47 5.39
CA VAL A 270 -28.06 -6.62 6.74
C VAL A 270 -29.01 -7.83 6.84
N ALA A 271 -29.32 -8.26 8.07
CA ALA A 271 -30.14 -9.45 8.33
C ALA A 271 -31.52 -9.38 7.65
N PHE A 272 -31.81 -10.32 6.76
CA PHE A 272 -32.98 -10.27 5.88
C PHE A 272 -33.51 -11.65 5.50
N GLY A 273 -34.83 -11.74 5.41
CA GLY A 273 -35.57 -12.73 4.66
C GLY A 273 -36.89 -12.15 4.16
N ALA A 274 -37.53 -12.82 3.22
CA ALA A 274 -38.90 -12.50 2.82
C ALA A 274 -39.60 -13.70 2.21
N PHE A 275 -40.92 -13.75 2.30
CA PHE A 275 -41.73 -14.75 1.62
C PHE A 275 -42.95 -14.08 0.98
N GLY A 276 -43.32 -14.53 -0.20
CA GLY A 276 -44.39 -13.91 -0.97
C GLY A 276 -44.88 -14.82 -2.09
N GLY A 277 -45.97 -14.43 -2.73
CA GLY A 277 -46.61 -15.23 -3.75
C GLY A 277 -48.00 -14.71 -4.06
N ARG A 278 -48.89 -15.64 -4.42
CA ARG A 278 -50.29 -15.33 -4.73
C ARG A 278 -51.02 -14.68 -3.55
N GLU A 279 -51.82 -13.67 -3.83
CA GLU A 279 -52.58 -12.89 -2.86
C GLU A 279 -53.50 -13.77 -2.03
N ASN A 280 -54.18 -14.74 -2.64
CA ASN A 280 -55.10 -15.62 -1.94
C ASN A 280 -54.42 -16.54 -0.91
N ILE A 281 -53.15 -16.91 -1.14
CA ILE A 281 -52.35 -17.66 -0.16
C ILE A 281 -51.84 -16.71 0.92
N MET A 282 -51.32 -15.54 0.52
CA MET A 282 -50.77 -14.55 1.45
C MET A 282 -51.84 -13.90 2.34
N ALA A 283 -53.11 -13.93 1.94
CA ALA A 283 -54.25 -13.44 2.71
C ALA A 283 -54.39 -14.11 4.10
N VAL A 284 -53.79 -15.29 4.32
CA VAL A 284 -53.71 -15.91 5.65
C VAL A 284 -53.00 -15.02 6.68
N TYR A 285 -52.18 -14.06 6.23
CA TYR A 285 -51.49 -13.08 7.05
C TYR A 285 -52.07 -11.67 6.98
N ASP A 286 -53.23 -11.47 6.32
CA ASP A 286 -53.90 -10.17 6.32
C ASP A 286 -54.62 -9.95 7.67
N PRO A 287 -54.15 -9.05 8.53
CA PRO A 287 -54.71 -8.86 9.88
C PRO A 287 -56.16 -8.34 9.86
N ARG A 288 -56.67 -7.91 8.70
CA ARG A 288 -58.07 -7.49 8.52
C ARG A 288 -59.00 -8.68 8.25
N ALA A 289 -58.46 -9.82 7.83
CA ALA A 289 -59.23 -11.01 7.51
C ALA A 289 -59.57 -11.81 8.78
N LYS A 290 -60.81 -12.31 8.86
CA LYS A 290 -61.24 -13.14 9.99
C LYS A 290 -60.51 -14.49 9.95
N GLY A 291 -59.81 -14.83 11.03
CA GLY A 291 -59.05 -16.09 11.13
C GLY A 291 -57.63 -16.02 10.55
N SER A 292 -57.12 -14.82 10.26
CA SER A 292 -55.71 -14.62 9.89
C SER A 292 -54.76 -15.04 11.02
N VAL A 293 -53.55 -15.46 10.65
CA VAL A 293 -52.48 -15.78 11.60
C VAL A 293 -51.56 -14.59 11.78
N ALA A 294 -51.09 -14.39 13.01
CA ALA A 294 -50.13 -13.34 13.31
C ALA A 294 -48.73 -13.69 12.73
N HIS A 295 -48.15 -12.77 11.96
CA HIS A 295 -46.73 -12.77 11.62
C HIS A 295 -46.08 -11.54 12.24
N SER A 296 -45.61 -11.70 13.48
CA SER A 296 -44.84 -10.70 14.20
C SER A 296 -43.34 -10.87 13.95
N GLY A 297 -42.54 -9.95 14.47
CA GLY A 297 -41.09 -9.97 14.45
C GLY A 297 -40.54 -8.55 14.54
N THR A 298 -39.88 -8.26 15.65
CA THR A 298 -39.46 -6.89 16.02
C THR A 298 -38.67 -6.18 14.93
N PHE A 299 -37.82 -6.92 14.21
CA PHE A 299 -36.92 -6.36 13.19
C PHE A 299 -37.38 -6.61 11.75
N ASN A 300 -38.59 -7.15 11.54
CA ASN A 300 -39.07 -7.50 10.20
C ASN A 300 -39.07 -6.29 9.24
N ASN A 301 -39.41 -5.10 9.73
CA ASN A 301 -39.43 -3.85 8.95
C ASN A 301 -38.32 -2.86 9.37
N ASN A 302 -37.19 -3.35 9.88
CA ASN A 302 -36.12 -2.45 10.36
C ASN A 302 -35.65 -1.49 9.25
N THR A 303 -35.32 -0.26 9.65
CA THR A 303 -35.02 0.84 8.72
C THR A 303 -33.76 0.60 7.89
N PHE A 304 -32.78 -0.18 8.40
CA PHE A 304 -31.62 -0.58 7.60
C PHE A 304 -32.01 -1.48 6.43
N VAL A 305 -32.77 -2.56 6.66
CA VAL A 305 -33.18 -3.49 5.59
C VAL A 305 -33.97 -2.76 4.50
N THR A 306 -34.91 -1.89 4.89
CA THR A 306 -35.80 -1.22 3.93
C THR A 306 -35.08 -0.19 3.05
N HIS A 307 -34.02 0.45 3.56
CA HIS A 307 -33.22 1.40 2.79
C HIS A 307 -32.07 0.70 2.04
N CYS A 308 -31.27 -0.12 2.73
CA CYS A 308 -30.12 -0.81 2.13
C CYS A 308 -30.55 -1.87 1.14
N GLY A 309 -31.60 -2.65 1.44
CA GLY A 309 -32.17 -3.62 0.52
C GLY A 309 -32.71 -2.95 -0.74
N TYR A 310 -33.42 -1.83 -0.60
CA TYR A 310 -33.91 -1.05 -1.74
C TYR A 310 -32.76 -0.49 -2.59
N ALA A 311 -31.76 0.13 -1.96
CA ALA A 311 -30.58 0.66 -2.65
C ALA A 311 -29.81 -0.45 -3.39
N GLY A 312 -29.54 -1.57 -2.72
CA GLY A 312 -28.88 -2.72 -3.33
C GLY A 312 -29.64 -3.28 -4.53
N LEU A 313 -30.97 -3.44 -4.40
CA LEU A 313 -31.84 -3.98 -5.44
C LEU A 313 -31.97 -3.07 -6.66
N THR A 314 -32.09 -1.75 -6.45
CA THR A 314 -32.46 -0.79 -7.51
C THR A 314 -31.28 -0.05 -8.10
N LYS A 315 -30.19 0.15 -7.35
CA LYS A 315 -29.03 0.92 -7.80
C LYS A 315 -27.80 0.07 -8.10
N VAL A 316 -27.55 -0.97 -7.29
CA VAL A 316 -26.30 -1.73 -7.37
C VAL A 316 -26.46 -3.01 -8.19
N TYR A 317 -27.58 -3.73 -8.02
CA TYR A 317 -27.83 -4.99 -8.71
C TYR A 317 -29.19 -5.01 -9.45
N PRO A 318 -29.47 -4.03 -10.34
CA PRO A 318 -30.66 -4.04 -11.19
C PRO A 318 -30.67 -5.26 -12.16
N PRO A 319 -31.81 -5.53 -12.82
CA PRO A 319 -31.97 -6.73 -13.65
C PRO A 319 -30.89 -6.93 -14.72
N ASP A 320 -30.51 -5.88 -15.45
CA ASP A 320 -29.47 -5.91 -16.48
C ASP A 320 -28.09 -6.28 -15.93
N VAL A 321 -27.73 -5.76 -14.74
CA VAL A 321 -26.50 -6.15 -14.04
C VAL A 321 -26.55 -7.62 -13.63
N ALA A 322 -27.70 -8.10 -13.17
CA ALA A 322 -27.87 -9.51 -12.80
C ALA A 322 -27.68 -10.44 -14.02
N GLU A 323 -28.26 -10.11 -15.17
CA GLU A 323 -28.09 -10.90 -16.40
C GLU A 323 -26.62 -10.92 -16.86
N ALA A 324 -25.96 -9.76 -16.87
CA ALA A 324 -24.56 -9.66 -17.26
C ALA A 324 -23.65 -10.45 -16.30
N PHE A 325 -23.94 -10.39 -15.00
CA PHE A 325 -23.15 -11.09 -14.01
C PHE A 325 -23.35 -12.60 -14.03
N THR A 326 -24.57 -13.07 -14.29
CA THR A 326 -24.85 -14.49 -14.50
C THR A 326 -24.04 -15.04 -15.66
N LYS A 327 -24.05 -14.36 -16.82
CA LYS A 327 -23.24 -14.75 -17.97
C LYS A 327 -21.75 -14.85 -17.63
N THR A 328 -21.24 -13.87 -16.88
CA THR A 328 -19.84 -13.86 -16.41
C THR A 328 -19.54 -15.08 -15.53
N GLY A 329 -20.48 -15.45 -14.66
CA GLY A 329 -20.37 -16.63 -13.81
C GLY A 329 -20.45 -17.95 -14.58
N GLU A 330 -21.29 -18.03 -15.61
CA GLU A 330 -21.38 -19.20 -16.50
C GLU A 330 -20.08 -19.39 -17.29
N ASP A 331 -19.54 -18.31 -17.86
CA ASP A 331 -18.23 -18.32 -18.52
C ASP A 331 -17.14 -18.77 -17.53
N LEU A 332 -17.25 -18.36 -16.26
CA LEU A 332 -16.32 -18.76 -15.22
C LEU A 332 -16.42 -20.25 -14.92
N LEU A 333 -17.62 -20.75 -14.66
CA LEU A 333 -17.89 -22.15 -14.37
C LEU A 333 -17.46 -23.07 -15.53
N ALA A 334 -17.76 -22.68 -16.78
CA ALA A 334 -17.35 -23.41 -17.96
C ALA A 334 -15.82 -23.53 -18.05
N ARG A 335 -15.10 -22.43 -17.79
CA ARG A 335 -13.64 -22.43 -17.76
C ARG A 335 -13.07 -23.24 -16.60
N LEU A 336 -13.67 -23.18 -15.41
CA LEU A 336 -13.25 -23.98 -14.25
C LEU A 336 -13.34 -25.47 -14.57
N ASN A 337 -14.42 -25.90 -15.22
CA ASN A 337 -14.56 -27.29 -15.64
C ASN A 337 -13.64 -27.66 -16.79
N GLU A 338 -13.43 -26.77 -17.77
CA GLU A 338 -12.53 -27.00 -18.90
C GLU A 338 -11.10 -27.26 -18.43
N VAL A 339 -10.59 -26.44 -17.50
CA VAL A 339 -9.20 -26.58 -17.02
C VAL A 339 -9.00 -27.84 -16.19
N ASN A 340 -10.05 -28.43 -15.61
CA ASN A 340 -9.97 -29.61 -14.75
C ASN A 340 -10.30 -30.93 -15.47
N LYS A 341 -10.46 -30.91 -16.80
CA LYS A 341 -10.72 -32.12 -17.59
C LYS A 341 -9.60 -33.16 -17.45
N GLY A 342 -9.93 -34.30 -16.84
CA GLY A 342 -8.98 -35.39 -16.59
C GLY A 342 -8.42 -35.42 -15.16
N THR A 343 -8.77 -34.46 -14.30
CA THR A 343 -8.57 -34.57 -12.84
C THR A 343 -9.77 -35.25 -12.16
N LYS A 344 -9.71 -35.40 -10.83
CA LYS A 344 -10.87 -35.76 -9.99
C LYS A 344 -11.71 -34.54 -9.57
N LEU A 345 -11.25 -33.31 -9.85
CA LEU A 345 -11.94 -32.08 -9.50
C LEU A 345 -12.95 -31.70 -10.59
N CYS A 346 -14.15 -31.32 -10.18
CA CYS A 346 -15.13 -30.66 -11.03
C CYS A 346 -15.90 -29.59 -10.26
N PHE A 347 -16.59 -28.74 -10.99
CA PHE A 347 -17.40 -27.66 -10.43
C PHE A 347 -18.86 -27.81 -10.90
N THR A 348 -19.78 -27.80 -9.95
CA THR A 348 -21.23 -27.69 -10.23
C THR A 348 -21.71 -26.28 -9.91
N GLY A 349 -22.76 -25.81 -10.55
CA GLY A 349 -23.30 -24.49 -10.27
C GLY A 349 -24.17 -23.94 -11.39
N ILE A 350 -24.55 -22.68 -11.23
CA ILE A 350 -25.23 -21.89 -12.25
C ILE A 350 -24.93 -20.41 -12.02
N GLY A 351 -24.69 -19.66 -13.09
CA GLY A 351 -24.37 -18.23 -13.00
C GLY A 351 -23.21 -17.94 -12.06
N SER A 352 -23.39 -16.99 -11.16
CA SER A 352 -22.38 -16.53 -10.20
C SER A 352 -22.27 -17.38 -8.93
N VAL A 353 -22.68 -18.66 -8.96
CA VAL A 353 -22.60 -19.58 -7.83
C VAL A 353 -22.09 -20.94 -8.30
N ALA A 354 -21.03 -21.44 -7.67
CA ALA A 354 -20.43 -22.73 -7.96
C ALA A 354 -19.99 -23.45 -6.68
N ALA A 355 -19.71 -24.75 -6.79
CA ALA A 355 -19.12 -25.57 -5.75
C ALA A 355 -18.13 -26.58 -6.34
N SER A 356 -16.96 -26.72 -5.73
CA SER A 356 -15.94 -27.72 -6.09
C SER A 356 -16.24 -29.08 -5.48
N HIS A 357 -16.04 -30.14 -6.28
CA HIS A 357 -16.18 -31.54 -5.88
C HIS A 357 -15.00 -32.37 -6.38
N PHE A 358 -14.39 -33.14 -5.49
CA PHE A 358 -13.35 -34.13 -5.72
C PHE A 358 -13.98 -35.52 -5.76
N VAL A 359 -14.35 -35.96 -6.96
CA VAL A 359 -15.15 -37.17 -7.16
C VAL A 359 -14.24 -38.40 -7.26
N ALA A 360 -14.49 -39.41 -6.40
CA ALA A 360 -13.66 -40.61 -6.29
C ALA A 360 -13.43 -41.34 -7.63
N HIS A 361 -14.47 -41.39 -8.46
CA HIS A 361 -14.50 -42.07 -9.76
C HIS A 361 -14.31 -41.13 -10.96
N GLY A 362 -13.94 -39.87 -10.70
CA GLY A 362 -13.77 -38.83 -11.70
C GLY A 362 -15.05 -38.03 -12.01
N PRO A 363 -14.92 -36.87 -12.69
CA PRO A 363 -16.03 -36.00 -13.07
C PRO A 363 -17.07 -36.74 -13.92
N HIS A 364 -18.34 -36.60 -13.56
CA HIS A 364 -19.50 -37.07 -14.30
C HIS A 364 -20.67 -36.11 -14.07
N ASP A 365 -21.80 -36.32 -14.74
CA ASP A 365 -23.00 -35.51 -14.54
C ASP A 365 -23.55 -35.74 -13.13
N ILE A 366 -23.28 -34.81 -12.21
CA ILE A 366 -23.78 -34.81 -10.83
C ILE A 366 -25.21 -34.26 -10.84
N LEU A 367 -26.20 -35.12 -10.64
CA LEU A 367 -27.63 -34.76 -10.67
C LEU A 367 -28.24 -34.68 -9.27
N ASP A 368 -27.66 -35.37 -8.29
CA ASP A 368 -28.07 -35.34 -6.88
C ASP A 368 -26.83 -35.21 -5.98
N ALA A 369 -27.00 -34.66 -4.77
CA ALA A 369 -25.90 -34.49 -3.84
C ALA A 369 -25.26 -35.82 -3.42
N LEU A 370 -26.02 -36.92 -3.48
CA LEU A 370 -25.55 -38.28 -3.23
C LEU A 370 -24.70 -38.87 -4.35
N ASP A 371 -24.70 -38.27 -5.55
CA ASP A 371 -23.85 -38.76 -6.65
C ASP A 371 -22.36 -38.43 -6.41
N VAL A 372 -22.07 -37.52 -5.47
CA VAL A 372 -20.71 -37.10 -5.12
C VAL A 372 -20.13 -37.99 -4.03
N ALA A 373 -19.34 -38.99 -4.43
CA ALA A 373 -18.39 -39.66 -3.54
C ALA A 373 -17.14 -38.76 -3.36
N GLU A 374 -17.21 -37.84 -2.40
CA GLU A 374 -16.18 -36.84 -2.11
C GLU A 374 -14.89 -37.49 -1.56
N ILE A 375 -13.72 -37.04 -2.02
CA ILE A 375 -12.42 -37.30 -1.39
C ILE A 375 -12.07 -36.13 -0.47
N ASP A 376 -12.37 -36.26 0.82
CA ASP A 376 -12.22 -35.17 1.81
C ASP A 376 -10.78 -34.66 1.92
N GLU A 377 -9.76 -35.53 1.84
CA GLU A 377 -8.36 -35.14 1.97
C GLU A 377 -7.91 -34.22 0.82
N LEU A 378 -8.37 -34.49 -0.41
CA LEU A 378 -8.09 -33.63 -1.56
C LEU A 378 -8.85 -32.30 -1.46
N LYS A 379 -10.05 -32.33 -0.88
CA LYS A 379 -10.84 -31.13 -0.65
C LYS A 379 -10.21 -30.22 0.40
N ASP A 380 -9.63 -30.79 1.45
CA ASP A 380 -8.87 -30.07 2.46
C ASP A 380 -7.59 -29.48 1.89
N LEU A 381 -6.82 -30.27 1.14
CA LEU A 381 -5.65 -29.78 0.43
C LEU A 381 -5.99 -28.63 -0.52
N PHE A 382 -7.08 -28.77 -1.28
CA PHE A 382 -7.55 -27.70 -2.15
C PHE A 382 -7.92 -26.45 -1.36
N TRP A 383 -8.60 -26.59 -0.22
CA TRP A 383 -8.97 -25.47 0.63
C TRP A 383 -7.74 -24.74 1.17
N PHE A 384 -6.77 -25.46 1.77
CA PHE A 384 -5.52 -24.87 2.25
C PHE A 384 -4.76 -24.16 1.12
N HIS A 385 -4.68 -24.81 -0.04
CA HIS A 385 -4.00 -24.27 -1.21
C HIS A 385 -4.64 -22.98 -1.73
N VAL A 386 -5.97 -22.92 -1.82
CA VAL A 386 -6.67 -21.71 -2.28
C VAL A 386 -6.48 -20.55 -1.28
N LEU A 387 -6.46 -20.85 0.03
CA LEU A 387 -6.14 -19.85 1.06
C LEU A 387 -4.69 -19.35 0.94
N GLU A 388 -3.72 -20.24 0.75
CA GLU A 388 -2.30 -19.89 0.52
C GLU A 388 -2.10 -18.95 -0.65
N ASN A 389 -2.95 -19.07 -1.66
CA ASN A 389 -2.89 -18.25 -2.86
C ASN A 389 -3.74 -16.96 -2.77
N GLY A 390 -4.12 -16.53 -1.57
CA GLY A 390 -4.79 -15.25 -1.35
C GLY A 390 -6.25 -15.22 -1.80
N PHE A 391 -6.94 -16.37 -1.82
CA PHE A 391 -8.38 -16.44 -2.10
C PHE A 391 -9.14 -16.94 -0.89
N TRP A 392 -10.16 -16.19 -0.47
CA TRP A 392 -11.00 -16.57 0.64
C TRP A 392 -12.16 -17.44 0.15
N VAL A 393 -12.05 -18.73 0.45
CA VAL A 393 -13.07 -19.74 0.22
C VAL A 393 -13.33 -20.51 1.51
N THR A 394 -14.51 -21.09 1.63
CA THR A 394 -14.83 -21.99 2.74
C THR A 394 -14.45 -23.43 2.40
N ARG A 395 -14.10 -24.25 3.40
CA ARG A 395 -13.74 -25.68 3.24
C ARG A 395 -14.71 -26.47 2.38
N ARG A 396 -16.00 -26.10 2.39
CA ARG A 396 -17.04 -26.76 1.58
C ARG A 396 -16.79 -26.64 0.06
N GLY A 397 -15.88 -25.78 -0.38
CA GLY A 397 -15.60 -25.56 -1.79
C GLY A 397 -16.62 -24.64 -2.48
N PHE A 398 -17.39 -23.88 -1.69
CA PHE A 398 -18.40 -22.96 -2.19
C PHE A 398 -17.75 -21.72 -2.78
N LEU A 399 -18.08 -21.40 -4.02
CA LEU A 399 -17.59 -20.26 -4.77
C LEU A 399 -18.75 -19.35 -5.17
N CYS A 400 -18.64 -18.09 -4.81
CA CYS A 400 -19.58 -17.04 -5.15
C CYS A 400 -18.79 -15.75 -5.39
N PRO A 401 -18.29 -15.53 -6.62
CA PRO A 401 -17.60 -14.30 -6.94
C PRO A 401 -18.49 -13.08 -6.69
N LEU A 402 -17.85 -11.93 -6.49
CA LEU A 402 -18.49 -10.63 -6.44
C LEU A 402 -18.62 -10.04 -7.86
N PRO A 403 -19.62 -9.19 -8.14
CA PRO A 403 -19.78 -8.52 -9.43
C PRO A 403 -18.49 -7.75 -9.78
N PRO A 404 -17.94 -7.92 -10.99
CA PRO A 404 -16.64 -7.37 -11.33
C PRO A 404 -16.69 -5.84 -11.40
N SER A 405 -15.95 -5.15 -10.53
CA SER A 405 -15.61 -3.73 -10.71
C SER A 405 -14.30 -3.52 -11.50
N ARG A 406 -13.53 -4.59 -11.77
CA ARG A 406 -12.36 -4.69 -12.69
C ARG A 406 -11.97 -6.16 -12.85
N THR A 407 -11.67 -6.61 -14.08
CA THR A 407 -11.64 -8.01 -14.56
C THR A 407 -10.39 -8.85 -14.19
N SER A 408 -9.59 -8.45 -13.20
CA SER A 408 -8.25 -9.03 -12.97
C SER A 408 -8.19 -10.26 -12.05
N SER A 409 -8.97 -10.32 -10.97
CA SER A 409 -8.81 -11.34 -9.91
C SER A 409 -9.29 -12.75 -10.30
N LEU A 410 -10.36 -12.86 -11.09
CA LEU A 410 -10.85 -14.16 -11.58
C LEU A 410 -9.86 -14.84 -12.53
N SER A 411 -9.05 -14.06 -13.25
CA SER A 411 -7.99 -14.59 -14.12
C SER A 411 -6.89 -15.31 -13.34
N SER A 412 -6.60 -14.86 -12.12
CA SER A 412 -5.60 -15.48 -11.22
C SER A 412 -6.10 -16.81 -10.63
N LEU A 413 -7.40 -16.94 -10.31
CA LEU A 413 -8.00 -18.22 -9.91
C LEU A 413 -7.89 -19.27 -11.02
N PHE A 414 -8.08 -18.86 -12.28
CA PHE A 414 -7.86 -19.76 -13.42
C PHE A 414 -6.40 -20.14 -13.61
N PHE A 415 -5.49 -19.19 -13.37
CA PHE A 415 -4.06 -19.46 -13.47
C PHE A 415 -3.68 -20.55 -12.45
N ILE A 416 -4.08 -20.42 -11.18
CA ILE A 416 -3.83 -21.40 -10.11
C ILE A 416 -4.38 -22.79 -10.44
N LEU A 417 -5.60 -22.87 -10.98
CA LEU A 417 -6.22 -24.15 -11.37
C LEU A 417 -5.59 -24.75 -12.63
N HIS A 418 -4.98 -23.94 -13.49
CA HIS A 418 -4.35 -24.38 -14.73
C HIS A 418 -2.87 -24.73 -14.57
N THR A 419 -2.16 -24.04 -13.66
CA THR A 419 -0.75 -24.31 -13.37
C THR A 419 -0.53 -25.56 -12.53
N ASN A 420 -1.54 -26.01 -11.77
CA ASN A 420 -1.41 -27.16 -10.87
C ASN A 420 -1.90 -28.51 -11.42
N TYR A 421 -1.87 -28.70 -12.75
CA TYR A 421 -1.73 -30.06 -13.33
C TYR A 421 -0.35 -30.70 -13.07
N TRP A 422 0.46 -30.05 -12.25
CA TRP A 422 1.87 -30.26 -12.15
C TRP A 422 2.24 -30.29 -10.67
N ILE A 423 2.12 -31.50 -10.10
CA ILE A 423 3.03 -31.98 -9.06
C ILE A 423 4.49 -32.06 -9.59
N PHE A 424 4.80 -31.55 -10.79
CA PHE A 424 6.13 -31.45 -11.35
C PHE A 424 6.23 -30.18 -12.23
N SER A 425 7.17 -29.27 -12.03
CA SER A 425 7.59 -28.15 -12.94
C SER A 425 6.77 -26.84 -13.05
N LEU A 426 7.50 -25.72 -12.86
CA LEU A 426 7.14 -24.29 -12.70
C LEU A 426 6.66 -23.51 -13.96
N PRO A 427 6.01 -22.33 -13.84
CA PRO A 427 5.50 -21.51 -14.96
C PRO A 427 6.29 -20.22 -15.29
N LEU A 428 6.07 -19.67 -16.50
CA LEU A 428 6.96 -18.77 -17.26
C LEU A 428 6.31 -17.49 -17.86
N LEU A 429 5.21 -16.97 -17.31
CA LEU A 429 4.28 -16.10 -18.08
C LEU A 429 4.00 -14.66 -17.55
N SER A 430 4.75 -14.11 -16.59
CA SER A 430 4.53 -12.75 -16.02
C SER A 430 5.46 -11.69 -16.56
N LEU A 431 6.43 -12.08 -17.37
CA LEU A 431 7.58 -11.22 -17.65
C LEU A 431 7.29 -10.03 -18.58
N ARG A 432 6.03 -9.71 -18.90
CA ARG A 432 5.69 -8.53 -19.69
C ARG A 432 5.89 -7.21 -18.97
N ARG A 433 5.97 -7.17 -17.63
CA ARG A 433 6.16 -5.90 -16.87
C ARG A 433 7.22 -5.94 -15.75
N ALA A 434 7.77 -7.10 -15.40
CA ALA A 434 8.67 -7.28 -14.24
C ALA A 434 10.03 -6.56 -14.31
N LEU A 435 10.59 -6.42 -15.51
CA LEU A 435 12.03 -6.13 -15.68
C LEU A 435 12.38 -4.64 -15.85
N CYS A 436 11.43 -3.73 -15.64
CA CYS A 436 11.67 -2.27 -15.74
C CYS A 436 11.84 -1.57 -14.39
N TYR A 437 11.83 -2.29 -13.26
CA TYR A 437 11.74 -1.70 -11.92
C TYR A 437 13.01 -1.94 -11.10
N GLY A 438 14.06 -1.18 -11.42
CA GLY A 438 15.13 -0.86 -10.47
C GLY A 438 14.70 0.28 -9.54
N VAL A 439 15.40 0.47 -8.42
CA VAL A 439 15.19 1.67 -7.59
C VAL A 439 15.57 2.88 -8.44
N THR A 440 14.60 3.76 -8.73
CA THR A 440 14.79 4.93 -9.60
C THR A 440 14.79 6.20 -8.75
N MET A 441 15.35 7.29 -9.28
CA MET A 441 15.17 8.63 -8.69
C MET A 441 13.74 9.17 -8.89
N ASP A 442 12.80 8.36 -9.41
CA ASP A 442 11.56 8.81 -10.06
C ASP A 442 10.51 9.29 -9.02
N SER A 443 10.74 10.47 -8.45
CA SER A 443 9.71 11.36 -7.93
C SER A 443 8.95 11.93 -9.13
N LYS A 444 8.04 11.14 -9.69
CA LYS A 444 7.32 11.48 -10.93
C LYS A 444 6.48 12.75 -10.75
N ASP A 445 6.41 13.52 -11.83
CA ASP A 445 5.33 14.48 -12.09
C ASP A 445 3.99 13.71 -12.15
N VAL A 446 2.96 14.21 -11.44
CA VAL A 446 1.65 13.55 -11.32
C VAL A 446 0.50 14.23 -12.09
N PRO A 447 0.68 14.93 -13.22
CA PRO A 447 -0.44 15.62 -13.87
C PRO A 447 -1.55 14.69 -14.41
N ARG A 448 -1.44 13.36 -14.23
CA ARG A 448 -2.36 12.34 -14.75
C ARG A 448 -3.30 11.70 -13.72
N LYS A 449 -3.15 11.94 -12.41
CA LYS A 449 -4.09 11.38 -11.41
C LYS A 449 -5.41 12.14 -11.42
N GLU A 450 -6.53 11.41 -11.41
CA GLU A 450 -7.88 11.99 -11.58
C GLU A 450 -8.21 13.05 -10.53
N TYR A 451 -7.77 12.92 -9.28
CA TYR A 451 -8.04 13.92 -8.24
C TYR A 451 -7.32 15.27 -8.47
N LEU A 452 -6.13 15.29 -9.10
CA LEU A 452 -5.42 16.52 -9.42
C LEU A 452 -6.05 17.27 -10.60
N LYS A 453 -6.76 16.57 -11.49
CA LYS A 453 -7.42 17.17 -12.66
C LYS A 453 -8.52 18.15 -12.28
N ASP A 454 -9.20 17.94 -11.16
CA ASP A 454 -10.27 18.81 -10.68
C ASP A 454 -9.76 19.96 -9.79
N LEU A 455 -8.60 19.79 -9.16
CA LEU A 455 -8.00 20.77 -8.27
C LEU A 455 -7.20 21.83 -9.02
N ILE A 456 -6.38 21.42 -10.01
CA ILE A 456 -5.52 22.34 -10.79
C ILE A 456 -6.32 23.51 -11.41
N PRO A 457 -7.47 23.30 -12.09
CA PRO A 457 -8.23 24.41 -12.68
C PRO A 457 -8.79 25.39 -11.64
N LYS A 458 -9.22 24.90 -10.46
CA LYS A 458 -9.72 25.76 -9.38
C LYS A 458 -8.62 26.68 -8.85
N ILE A 459 -7.41 26.16 -8.71
CA ILE A 459 -6.26 26.93 -8.24
C ILE A 459 -5.74 27.89 -9.32
N GLU A 460 -5.69 27.48 -10.59
CA GLU A 460 -5.36 28.38 -11.70
C GLU A 460 -6.35 29.56 -11.76
N ALA A 461 -7.64 29.33 -11.56
CA ALA A 461 -8.65 30.38 -11.49
C ALA A 461 -8.46 31.31 -10.27
N ALA A 462 -8.07 30.78 -9.11
CA ALA A 462 -7.75 31.59 -7.94
C ALA A 462 -6.52 32.46 -8.16
N HIS A 463 -5.47 31.91 -8.79
CA HIS A 463 -4.26 32.65 -9.15
C HIS A 463 -4.55 33.77 -10.16
N LEU A 464 -5.43 33.54 -11.14
CA LEU A 464 -5.83 34.58 -12.10
C LEU A 464 -6.58 35.72 -11.40
N ARG A 465 -7.52 35.42 -10.50
CA ARG A 465 -8.21 36.43 -9.68
C ARG A 465 -7.24 37.23 -8.80
N SER A 466 -6.25 36.56 -8.22
CA SER A 466 -5.21 37.22 -7.41
C SER A 466 -4.48 38.31 -8.22
N LYS A 467 -4.15 38.05 -9.50
CA LYS A 467 -3.55 39.06 -10.38
C LYS A 467 -4.48 40.24 -10.70
N GLU A 468 -5.79 40.02 -10.75
CA GLU A 468 -6.78 41.08 -10.99
C GLU A 468 -7.01 41.96 -9.74
N GLU A 469 -6.84 41.38 -8.54
CA GLU A 469 -7.02 42.07 -7.26
C GLU A 469 -5.73 42.76 -6.75
N GLU A 470 -4.58 42.50 -7.37
CA GLU A 470 -3.27 43.00 -6.94
C GLU A 470 -3.23 44.53 -6.81
N GLY A 471 -2.89 45.00 -5.61
CA GLY A 471 -2.74 46.42 -5.29
C GLY A 471 -4.04 47.17 -5.01
N ASN A 472 -5.21 46.50 -5.10
CA ASN A 472 -6.49 47.13 -4.80
C ASN A 472 -6.68 47.41 -3.30
N GLU A 473 -7.38 48.50 -3.00
CA GLU A 473 -7.86 48.82 -1.65
C GLU A 473 -9.06 47.94 -1.28
N ILE A 474 -9.22 47.64 0.02
CA ILE A 474 -10.30 46.80 0.52
C ILE A 474 -11.54 47.66 0.78
N LEU A 475 -12.57 47.52 -0.05
CA LEU A 475 -13.82 48.28 0.09
C LEU A 475 -14.74 47.73 1.20
N LEU A 476 -14.70 46.41 1.45
CA LEU A 476 -15.51 45.71 2.45
C LEU A 476 -14.64 44.66 3.16
N TYR A 477 -14.27 44.93 4.41
CA TYR A 477 -13.54 44.00 5.27
C TYR A 477 -14.47 43.43 6.35
N PRO A 478 -14.46 42.11 6.63
CA PRO A 478 -15.29 41.50 7.65
C PRO A 478 -14.97 42.03 9.06
N SER A 479 -15.99 42.08 9.92
CA SER A 479 -15.80 42.42 11.33
C SER A 479 -15.01 41.33 12.07
N ARG A 480 -14.42 41.72 13.21
CA ARG A 480 -13.67 40.81 14.08
C ARG A 480 -14.49 39.58 14.49
N ASP A 481 -15.76 39.77 14.85
CA ASP A 481 -16.63 38.69 15.29
C ASP A 481 -17.01 37.74 14.15
N GLU A 482 -17.18 38.25 12.92
CA GLU A 482 -17.40 37.41 11.74
C GLU A 482 -16.21 36.49 11.47
N ILE A 483 -14.98 37.02 11.50
CA ILE A 483 -13.76 36.22 11.28
C ILE A 483 -13.60 35.15 12.36
N LEU A 484 -13.85 35.50 13.63
CA LEU A 484 -13.79 34.55 14.75
C LEU A 484 -14.85 33.46 14.65
N ALA A 485 -16.09 33.83 14.30
CA ALA A 485 -17.19 32.88 14.12
C ALA A 485 -16.93 31.93 12.94
N GLU A 486 -16.48 32.46 11.81
CA GLU A 486 -16.12 31.66 10.62
C GLU A 486 -14.99 30.67 10.94
N PHE A 487 -13.93 31.13 11.62
CA PHE A 487 -12.82 30.26 12.00
C PHE A 487 -13.23 29.19 13.03
N SER A 488 -14.09 29.54 14.00
CA SER A 488 -14.64 28.59 14.97
C SER A 488 -15.55 27.55 14.31
N HIS A 489 -16.32 27.95 13.30
CA HIS A 489 -17.14 27.05 12.50
C HIS A 489 -16.27 26.06 11.72
N MET A 490 -15.23 26.55 11.04
CA MET A 490 -14.25 25.72 10.33
C MET A 490 -13.58 24.69 11.26
N ARG A 491 -13.16 25.10 12.46
CA ARG A 491 -12.55 24.19 13.44
C ARG A 491 -13.50 23.13 14.02
N SER A 492 -14.80 23.37 14.02
CA SER A 492 -15.80 22.46 14.59
C SER A 492 -16.35 21.43 13.59
N HIS A 493 -16.08 21.61 12.29
CA HIS A 493 -16.53 20.74 11.21
C HIS A 493 -15.33 20.15 10.44
N PRO A 494 -14.67 19.10 10.97
CA PRO A 494 -13.48 18.52 10.34
C PRO A 494 -13.77 17.81 8.99
N ASP A 495 -15.04 17.69 8.58
CA ASP A 495 -15.47 17.06 7.33
C ASP A 495 -15.03 17.79 6.05
N HIS A 496 -14.52 19.03 6.14
CA HIS A 496 -13.92 19.71 4.99
C HIS A 496 -12.59 19.11 4.51
N HIS A 497 -12.02 18.13 5.24
CA HIS A 497 -10.71 17.52 4.94
C HIS A 497 -10.77 16.02 4.66
N LYS A 498 -11.91 15.48 4.24
CA LYS A 498 -12.03 14.10 3.71
C LYS A 498 -11.40 13.91 2.32
N GLY A 499 -10.26 14.55 2.07
CA GLY A 499 -9.29 14.16 1.06
C GLY A 499 -7.95 14.05 1.76
N ASN A 500 -7.34 12.86 1.78
CA ASN A 500 -6.04 12.57 2.39
C ASN A 500 -4.86 13.29 1.68
N LEU A 501 -5.09 14.46 1.09
CA LEU A 501 -4.13 15.20 0.29
C LEU A 501 -3.60 16.41 1.05
N LEU A 502 -2.41 16.26 1.64
CA LEU A 502 -1.64 17.40 2.15
C LEU A 502 -1.09 18.17 0.94
N THR A 503 -1.57 19.40 0.73
CA THR A 503 -1.15 20.27 -0.38
C THR A 503 -0.36 21.46 0.12
N LEU A 504 0.91 21.57 -0.28
CA LEU A 504 1.63 22.83 -0.13
C LEU A 504 1.46 23.65 -1.42
N ASP A 505 0.77 24.78 -1.32
CA ASP A 505 0.70 25.77 -2.38
C ASP A 505 2.04 26.49 -2.48
N HIS A 506 2.70 26.40 -3.62
CA HIS A 506 3.89 27.19 -3.93
C HIS A 506 3.55 28.33 -4.89
N SER A 507 3.33 29.52 -4.31
CA SER A 507 3.08 30.75 -5.05
C SER A 507 4.36 31.32 -5.68
N ALA A 508 4.28 32.45 -6.39
CA ALA A 508 5.44 33.09 -7.02
C ALA A 508 6.58 33.33 -5.99
N PRO A 509 7.83 32.91 -6.29
CA PRO A 509 8.94 33.05 -5.36
C PRO A 509 9.18 34.50 -4.97
N TYR A 510 9.36 34.73 -3.68
CA TYR A 510 9.77 36.02 -3.17
C TYR A 510 10.91 35.87 -2.15
N ALA A 511 11.83 36.83 -2.16
CA ALA A 511 12.98 36.81 -1.26
C ALA A 511 12.54 36.97 0.20
N PRO A 512 13.11 36.18 1.14
CA PRO A 512 12.86 36.36 2.58
C PRO A 512 13.31 37.74 3.07
N CYS A 513 12.77 38.20 4.20
CA CYS A 513 13.15 39.48 4.77
C CYS A 513 14.54 39.41 5.42
N VAL A 514 15.48 40.14 4.81
CA VAL A 514 16.89 40.21 5.23
C VAL A 514 17.17 41.28 6.29
N LEU A 515 16.22 42.20 6.49
CA LEU A 515 16.33 43.30 7.46
C LEU A 515 15.98 42.87 8.88
N SER A 516 16.57 43.53 9.87
CA SER A 516 16.15 43.43 11.28
C SER A 516 14.74 43.99 11.46
N SER A 517 14.01 43.51 12.47
CA SER A 517 12.70 44.08 12.81
C SER A 517 12.76 45.57 13.09
N ASP A 518 13.88 46.08 13.58
CA ASP A 518 14.00 47.47 14.01
C ASP A 518 14.17 48.44 12.82
N GLU A 519 14.56 47.91 11.66
CA GLU A 519 14.72 48.66 10.41
C GLU A 519 13.41 48.72 9.58
N LEU A 520 12.38 47.98 9.99
CA LEU A 520 11.10 47.88 9.28
C LEU A 520 10.07 48.88 9.83
N GLU A 521 9.34 49.53 8.93
CA GLU A 521 8.25 50.46 9.30
C GLU A 521 6.97 49.71 9.68
N PRO A 522 6.24 50.12 10.73
CA PRO A 522 4.99 49.46 11.12
C PRO A 522 3.87 49.65 10.09
N ILE A 523 3.00 48.66 9.95
CA ILE A 523 1.77 48.70 9.15
C ILE A 523 0.61 48.03 9.91
N LEU A 524 -0.61 48.56 9.76
CA LEU A 524 -1.85 47.99 10.30
C LEU A 524 -2.60 47.18 9.23
N ILE A 525 -3.50 46.28 9.63
CA ILE A 525 -4.26 45.44 8.67
C ILE A 525 -5.12 46.32 7.76
N SER A 526 -5.68 47.40 8.31
CA SER A 526 -6.54 48.35 7.58
C SER A 526 -5.80 49.13 6.49
N ASP A 527 -4.48 49.23 6.55
CA ASP A 527 -3.66 49.94 5.56
C ASP A 527 -3.12 49.00 4.45
N MET A 528 -3.42 47.71 4.52
CA MET A 528 -2.89 46.70 3.59
C MET A 528 -3.66 46.66 2.27
N LYS A 529 -2.94 46.35 1.20
CA LYS A 529 -3.48 46.18 -0.15
C LYS A 529 -3.58 44.72 -0.55
N MET A 530 -4.62 44.38 -1.31
CA MET A 530 -4.88 43.01 -1.74
C MET A 530 -3.71 42.43 -2.56
N GLU A 531 -3.45 41.15 -2.34
CA GLU A 531 -2.42 40.34 -3.03
C GLU A 531 -1.02 40.97 -3.03
N THR A 532 -0.75 41.85 -2.05
CA THR A 532 0.48 42.65 -1.99
C THR A 532 1.41 42.17 -0.89
N HIS A 533 2.68 41.97 -1.24
CA HIS A 533 3.75 41.71 -0.29
C HIS A 533 4.34 43.05 0.20
N HIS A 534 4.10 43.41 1.46
CA HIS A 534 4.44 44.75 1.97
C HIS A 534 5.93 44.83 2.36
N ARG A 535 6.81 44.96 1.36
CA ARG A 535 8.28 45.03 1.55
C ARG A 535 8.68 46.22 2.43
N GLY A 536 9.71 46.05 3.25
CA GLY A 536 10.20 47.07 4.20
C GLY A 536 9.24 47.38 5.35
N ARG A 537 8.11 46.65 5.48
CA ARG A 537 7.13 46.83 6.57
C ARG A 537 7.20 45.71 7.60
N LYS A 538 6.63 45.94 8.77
CA LYS A 538 6.33 44.92 9.80
C LYS A 538 4.96 45.12 10.39
N ILE A 539 4.32 44.05 10.82
CA ILE A 539 3.07 44.12 11.59
C ILE A 539 3.22 43.41 12.93
N LEU A 540 2.62 43.99 13.96
CA LEU A 540 2.50 43.37 15.27
C LEU A 540 1.11 42.75 15.42
N LEU A 541 1.06 41.47 15.77
CA LEU A 541 -0.14 40.65 15.84
C LEU A 541 -0.25 39.95 17.18
N ARG A 542 -1.47 39.81 17.70
CA ARG A 542 -1.79 39.00 18.89
C ARG A 542 -2.69 37.84 18.53
N VAL A 543 -2.32 36.62 18.92
CA VAL A 543 -3.11 35.40 18.68
C VAL A 543 -4.41 35.43 19.47
N CYS A 544 -5.54 35.31 18.79
CA CYS A 544 -6.88 35.37 19.38
C CYS A 544 -7.49 33.99 19.64
N THR A 545 -7.17 33.01 18.80
CA THR A 545 -7.80 31.67 18.83
C THR A 545 -6.76 30.59 19.08
N PRO A 546 -7.16 29.42 19.61
CA PRO A 546 -6.28 28.25 19.57
C PRO A 546 -5.94 27.89 18.11
N VAL A 547 -4.71 27.42 17.90
CA VAL A 547 -4.16 27.05 16.59
C VAL A 547 -4.77 25.73 16.10
N CYS A 548 -4.92 25.59 14.79
CA CYS A 548 -5.19 24.32 14.12
C CYS A 548 -4.22 24.12 12.95
N ARG A 549 -3.96 22.87 12.58
CA ARG A 549 -3.12 22.52 11.44
C ARG A 549 -3.98 21.96 10.32
N VAL A 550 -3.81 22.51 9.13
CA VAL A 550 -4.42 22.02 7.88
C VAL A 550 -3.27 21.83 6.88
N ASP A 551 -3.09 22.74 5.92
CA ASP A 551 -1.91 22.77 5.02
C ASP A 551 -0.69 23.50 5.62
N GLY A 552 -0.95 24.27 6.67
CA GLY A 552 0.00 24.99 7.51
C GLY A 552 -0.63 25.24 8.89
N LEU A 553 0.04 25.98 9.77
CA LEU A 553 -0.58 26.42 11.02
C LEU A 553 -1.49 27.61 10.75
N MET A 554 -2.77 27.46 11.10
CA MET A 554 -3.77 28.49 10.98
C MET A 554 -4.26 28.96 12.36
N MET A 555 -4.40 30.27 12.50
CA MET A 555 -4.96 30.93 13.67
C MET A 555 -5.57 32.28 13.28
N VAL A 556 -6.45 32.83 14.11
CA VAL A 556 -6.87 34.23 13.99
C VAL A 556 -5.99 35.07 14.90
N THR A 557 -5.51 36.19 14.37
CA THR A 557 -4.75 37.22 15.08
C THR A 557 -5.44 38.57 14.97
N ASP A 558 -5.19 39.48 15.90
CA ASP A 558 -5.59 40.89 15.79
C ASP A 558 -4.39 41.85 15.86
N ASP A 559 -4.50 42.98 15.15
CA ASP A 559 -3.56 44.10 15.26
C ASP A 559 -3.91 45.01 16.44
N GLU A 560 -3.13 46.08 16.63
CA GLU A 560 -3.36 47.00 17.75
C GLU A 560 -4.71 47.72 17.69
N ASN A 561 -5.38 47.79 16.54
CA ASN A 561 -6.72 48.35 16.42
C ASN A 561 -7.83 47.31 16.61
N GLU A 562 -7.47 46.10 17.07
CA GLU A 562 -8.38 44.95 17.19
C GLU A 562 -8.98 44.53 15.84
N THR A 563 -8.33 44.87 14.72
CA THR A 563 -8.70 44.34 13.40
C THR A 563 -8.23 42.91 13.35
N ALA A 564 -9.15 41.95 13.17
CA ALA A 564 -8.80 40.54 13.12
C ALA A 564 -8.44 40.09 11.70
N ILE A 565 -7.57 39.09 11.60
CA ILE A 565 -7.16 38.47 10.34
C ILE A 565 -6.75 37.01 10.58
N ARG A 566 -6.93 36.17 9.56
CA ARG A 566 -6.43 34.79 9.61
C ARG A 566 -4.94 34.78 9.24
N LEU A 567 -4.10 34.30 10.14
CA LEU A 567 -2.67 34.11 9.93
C LEU A 567 -2.39 32.65 9.53
N GLN A 568 -1.66 32.46 8.43
CA GLN A 568 -1.20 31.17 7.93
C GLN A 568 0.33 31.11 7.98
N LEU A 569 0.86 30.19 8.77
CA LEU A 569 2.29 29.97 8.94
C LEU A 569 2.69 28.62 8.35
N TYR A 570 3.62 28.64 7.40
CA TYR A 570 4.14 27.43 6.77
C TYR A 570 5.46 26.98 7.41
N HIS A 571 5.83 25.73 7.09
CA HIS A 571 7.07 25.08 7.50
C HIS A 571 7.36 25.09 9.01
N GLN A 572 6.30 25.09 9.83
CA GLN A 572 6.40 24.97 11.29
C GLN A 572 6.66 23.50 11.69
N PRO A 573 7.29 23.23 12.85
CA PRO A 573 7.61 21.88 13.30
C PRO A 573 6.44 20.89 13.15
N GLU A 574 6.74 19.64 12.79
CA GLU A 574 5.73 18.59 12.61
C GLU A 574 4.94 18.32 13.90
N GLU A 575 3.67 17.93 13.75
CA GLU A 575 2.76 17.68 14.89
C GLU A 575 3.29 16.59 15.84
N ALA A 576 3.96 15.57 15.28
CA ALA A 576 4.59 14.49 16.04
C ALA A 576 5.77 14.97 16.91
N LEU A 577 6.44 16.06 16.53
CA LEU A 577 7.56 16.63 17.26
C LEU A 577 7.08 17.66 18.29
N ILE A 578 6.25 18.61 17.86
CA ILE A 578 5.65 19.64 18.72
C ILE A 578 4.19 19.82 18.32
N PRO A 579 3.22 19.49 19.21
CA PRO A 579 1.82 19.74 18.93
C PRO A 579 1.55 21.21 18.62
N ALA A 580 0.76 21.51 17.59
CA ALA A 580 0.48 22.89 17.15
C ALA A 580 -0.04 23.78 18.29
N ALA A 581 -0.85 23.21 19.18
CA ALA A 581 -1.40 23.88 20.35
C ALA A 581 -0.34 24.34 21.38
N GLN A 582 0.86 23.76 21.35
CA GLN A 582 1.97 24.17 22.22
C GLN A 582 2.79 25.31 21.61
N LEU A 583 2.84 25.43 20.28
CA LEU A 583 3.63 26.46 19.58
C LEU A 583 3.09 27.86 19.81
N PHE A 584 1.77 28.05 19.65
CA PHE A 584 1.14 29.35 19.88
C PHE A 584 -0.14 29.20 20.70
N LYS A 585 -0.25 30.00 21.76
CA LYS A 585 -1.43 30.08 22.64
C LYS A 585 -2.15 31.41 22.44
N PRO A 586 -3.47 31.50 22.65
CA PRO A 586 -4.17 32.79 22.72
C PRO A 586 -3.42 33.76 23.65
N GLY A 587 -3.22 35.00 23.17
CA GLY A 587 -2.42 36.02 23.83
C GLY A 587 -0.94 36.06 23.42
N THR A 588 -0.45 35.10 22.64
CA THR A 588 0.93 35.17 22.08
C THR A 588 1.04 36.37 21.14
N VAL A 589 2.12 37.14 21.25
CA VAL A 589 2.37 38.32 20.40
C VAL A 589 3.48 38.01 19.41
N LEU A 590 3.27 38.40 18.16
CA LEU A 590 4.11 38.07 17.01
C LEU A 590 4.44 39.35 16.23
N ILE A 591 5.67 39.46 15.72
CA ILE A 591 6.02 40.39 14.64
C ILE A 591 6.12 39.56 13.36
N VAL A 592 5.37 39.95 12.34
CA VAL A 592 5.52 39.44 10.98
C VAL A 592 6.28 40.49 10.17
N LYS A 593 7.45 40.12 9.66
CA LYS A 593 8.26 40.95 8.75
C LYS A 593 7.71 40.82 7.34
N GLU A 594 7.66 41.94 6.63
CA GLU A 594 7.18 42.07 5.25
C GLU A 594 5.90 41.26 4.98
N PRO A 595 4.79 41.50 5.68
CA PRO A 595 3.59 40.66 5.61
C PRO A 595 3.00 40.58 4.19
N TRP A 596 2.63 39.36 3.77
CA TRP A 596 1.89 39.14 2.53
C TRP A 596 0.39 39.00 2.79
N PHE A 597 -0.36 40.00 2.33
CA PHE A 597 -1.82 40.03 2.46
C PHE A 597 -2.49 39.56 1.18
N LYS A 598 -3.27 38.49 1.24
CA LYS A 598 -3.87 37.82 0.07
C LYS A 598 -5.21 37.15 0.39
N ARG A 599 -5.86 36.56 -0.61
CA ARG A 599 -6.99 35.62 -0.42
C ARG A 599 -6.51 34.17 -0.35
N SER A 600 -7.16 33.38 0.48
CA SER A 600 -7.07 31.91 0.41
C SER A 600 -7.80 31.38 -0.83
N LEU A 601 -7.65 30.08 -1.12
CA LEU A 601 -8.37 29.41 -2.22
C LEU A 601 -9.90 29.51 -2.07
N GLU A 602 -10.39 29.57 -0.83
CA GLU A 602 -11.80 29.74 -0.45
C GLU A 602 -12.25 31.22 -0.48
N GLY A 603 -11.36 32.16 -0.78
CA GLY A 603 -11.65 33.59 -0.87
C GLY A 603 -11.54 34.36 0.45
N THR A 604 -11.09 33.72 1.52
CA THR A 604 -10.94 34.36 2.85
C THR A 604 -9.69 35.24 2.92
N PHE A 605 -9.74 36.35 3.65
CA PHE A 605 -8.58 37.24 3.82
C PHE A 605 -7.54 36.61 4.75
N VAL A 606 -6.29 36.52 4.28
CA VAL A 606 -5.21 35.87 5.03
C VAL A 606 -3.92 36.71 5.00
N LEU A 607 -3.20 36.67 6.12
CA LEU A 607 -1.78 36.96 6.17
C LEU A 607 -1.01 35.66 6.03
N ARG A 608 -0.23 35.55 4.96
CA ARG A 608 0.58 34.37 4.66
C ARG A 608 2.04 34.62 5.00
N VAL A 609 2.67 33.65 5.66
CA VAL A 609 4.11 33.66 5.98
C VAL A 609 4.72 32.33 5.55
N ASP A 610 5.46 32.36 4.44
CA ASP A 610 6.17 31.19 3.91
C ASP A 610 7.54 30.99 4.60
N HIS A 611 8.30 32.07 4.79
CA HIS A 611 9.64 31.99 5.37
C HIS A 611 9.62 31.98 6.89
N VAL A 612 10.16 30.92 7.51
CA VAL A 612 10.25 30.79 8.98
C VAL A 612 11.05 31.93 9.64
N SER A 613 12.00 32.51 8.91
CA SER A 613 12.81 33.65 9.37
C SER A 613 12.04 34.97 9.39
N ASP A 614 10.84 35.03 8.81
CA ASP A 614 10.01 36.24 8.71
C ASP A 614 9.05 36.42 9.88
N LEU A 615 9.01 35.46 10.80
CA LEU A 615 8.22 35.48 12.01
C LEU A 615 9.11 35.65 13.25
N ILE A 616 8.78 36.62 14.10
CA ILE A 616 9.40 36.78 15.42
C ILE A 616 8.33 36.65 16.48
N ARG A 617 8.51 35.70 17.39
CA ARG A 617 7.65 35.57 18.57
C ARG A 617 8.19 36.43 19.70
N LEU A 618 7.33 37.23 20.31
CA LEU A 618 7.65 38.06 21.46
C LEU A 618 7.15 37.38 22.74
N HIS A 619 7.88 37.55 23.84
CA HIS A 619 7.61 36.87 25.11
C HIS A 619 7.64 37.84 26.30
N GLY A 620 6.86 37.52 27.34
CA GLY A 620 6.97 38.16 28.65
C GLY A 620 6.78 39.68 28.63
N GLN A 621 7.83 40.39 29.05
CA GLN A 621 7.87 41.86 29.15
C GLN A 621 8.68 42.51 28.02
N ASP A 622 8.85 41.83 26.88
CA ASP A 622 9.50 42.43 25.71
C ASP A 622 8.89 43.81 25.43
N GLU A 623 9.74 44.84 25.40
CA GLU A 623 9.31 46.24 25.32
C GLU A 623 8.53 46.52 24.03
N ARG A 624 8.76 45.73 22.99
CA ARG A 624 8.06 45.80 21.71
C ARG A 624 6.60 45.34 21.79
N ILE A 625 6.20 44.65 22.87
CA ILE A 625 4.79 44.33 23.14
C ILE A 625 4.08 45.57 23.71
N PRO A 626 2.94 46.02 23.16
CA PRO A 626 2.14 47.11 23.70
C PRO A 626 1.72 46.85 25.15
N SER A 627 1.70 47.90 25.98
CA SER A 627 1.36 47.79 27.41
C SER A 627 0.01 47.11 27.66
N LYS A 628 -0.97 47.34 26.78
CA LYS A 628 -2.31 46.70 26.81
C LYS A 628 -2.31 45.20 26.56
N TRP A 629 -1.25 44.65 25.96
CA TRP A 629 -1.12 43.21 25.65
C TRP A 629 -0.11 42.49 26.54
N ARG A 630 0.72 43.23 27.30
CA ARG A 630 1.66 42.61 28.25
C ARG A 630 0.90 41.91 29.36
N ALA A 631 1.17 40.63 29.55
CA ALA A 631 0.63 39.87 30.67
C ALA A 631 1.11 40.43 32.02
N ARG A 632 0.30 40.27 33.08
CA ARG A 632 0.72 40.61 34.46
C ARG A 632 1.99 39.83 34.81
N PHE A 633 3.04 40.56 35.14
CA PHE A 633 4.37 40.02 35.40
C PHE A 633 4.42 39.30 36.74
N VAL A 634 4.92 38.05 36.74
CA VAL A 634 5.42 37.40 37.95
C VAL A 634 6.93 37.33 37.80
N GLU A 635 7.66 38.09 38.61
CA GLU A 635 9.11 38.09 38.61
C GLU A 635 9.61 36.76 39.18
N LEU A 636 10.07 35.88 38.29
CA LEU A 636 10.73 34.64 38.67
C LEU A 636 12.24 34.86 38.60
N ASP A 637 12.91 34.63 39.72
CA ASP A 637 14.36 34.46 39.75
C ASP A 637 14.79 33.22 38.93
N SER A 638 16.09 33.06 38.70
CA SER A 638 16.63 31.97 37.90
C SER A 638 16.21 30.59 38.43
N ALA A 639 16.21 30.40 39.74
CA ALA A 639 15.86 29.13 40.37
C ALA A 639 14.39 28.76 40.14
N LYS A 640 13.45 29.69 40.33
CA LYS A 640 12.03 29.48 40.06
C LYS A 640 11.76 29.21 38.58
N SER A 641 12.44 29.93 37.69
CA SER A 641 12.36 29.71 36.24
C SER A 641 12.82 28.30 35.86
N ARG A 642 13.91 27.80 36.47
CA ARG A 642 14.36 26.40 36.27
C ARG A 642 13.35 25.38 36.79
N ILE A 643 12.72 25.62 37.95
CA ILE A 643 11.69 24.73 38.50
C ILE A 643 10.49 24.63 37.56
N ALA A 644 10.00 25.77 37.05
CA ALA A 644 8.93 25.80 36.06
C ALA A 644 9.34 25.08 34.76
N GLY A 645 10.56 25.32 34.28
CA GLY A 645 11.10 24.61 33.12
C GLY A 645 11.14 23.08 33.31
N ASN A 646 11.53 22.60 34.49
CA ASN A 646 11.54 21.18 34.82
C ASN A 646 10.14 20.56 34.87
N GLU A 647 9.13 21.34 35.27
CA GLU A 647 7.73 20.91 35.22
C GLU A 647 7.25 20.74 33.79
N HIS A 648 7.44 21.75 32.94
CA HIS A 648 7.13 21.66 31.51
C HIS A 648 7.89 20.52 30.83
N PHE A 649 9.17 20.32 31.16
CA PHE A 649 9.98 19.23 30.64
C PHE A 649 9.37 17.85 30.99
N ARG A 650 8.95 17.65 32.24
CA ARG A 650 8.29 16.40 32.67
C ARG A 650 6.96 16.17 31.95
N ASN A 651 6.24 17.25 31.64
CA ASN A 651 4.98 17.21 30.90
C ASN A 651 5.17 17.11 29.37
N ARG A 652 6.42 17.04 28.88
CA ARG A 652 6.76 17.03 27.44
C ARG A 652 6.32 18.29 26.69
N GLU A 653 6.26 19.43 27.39
CA GLU A 653 5.97 20.73 26.81
C GLU A 653 7.28 21.43 26.42
N TRP A 654 7.92 20.93 25.36
CA TRP A 654 9.31 21.30 25.01
C TRP A 654 9.49 22.79 24.79
N ASP A 655 8.57 23.44 24.09
CA ASP A 655 8.65 24.87 23.80
C ASP A 655 8.51 25.73 25.08
N ASN A 656 7.57 25.39 25.97
CA ASN A 656 7.43 26.08 27.26
C ASN A 656 8.67 25.86 28.14
N ALA A 657 9.22 24.64 28.16
CA ALA A 657 10.45 24.34 28.90
C ALA A 657 11.65 25.16 28.36
N LEU A 658 11.81 25.23 27.03
CA LEU A 658 12.86 26.00 26.36
C LEU A 658 12.79 27.48 26.75
N GLN A 659 11.59 28.05 26.81
CA GLN A 659 11.35 29.44 27.22
C GLN A 659 11.76 29.67 28.68
N GLN A 660 11.31 28.81 29.61
CA GLN A 660 11.63 28.95 31.02
C GLN A 660 13.13 28.80 31.30
N TYR A 661 13.82 27.90 30.60
CA TYR A 661 15.27 27.78 30.72
C TYR A 661 16.03 28.95 30.09
N THR A 662 15.56 29.50 28.96
CA THR A 662 16.12 30.72 28.38
C THR A 662 15.98 31.89 29.35
N ARG A 663 14.81 32.05 29.96
CA ARG A 663 14.60 33.07 30.99
C ARG A 663 15.53 32.86 32.18
N ALA A 664 15.67 31.63 32.67
CA ALA A 664 16.56 31.32 33.78
C ALA A 664 18.02 31.71 33.50
N ILE A 665 18.47 31.65 32.25
CA ILE A 665 19.79 32.13 31.82
C ILE A 665 19.84 33.66 31.85
N GLU A 666 18.83 34.34 31.30
CA GLU A 666 18.77 35.81 31.25
C GLU A 666 18.76 36.46 32.63
N VAL A 667 18.09 35.85 33.62
CA VAL A 667 17.99 36.38 34.99
C VAL A 667 18.96 35.74 35.98
N ALA A 668 19.94 34.97 35.49
CA ALA A 668 20.95 34.36 36.36
C ALA A 668 21.86 35.43 36.98
N GLU A 669 21.95 35.46 38.31
CA GLU A 669 22.80 36.41 39.03
C GLU A 669 24.28 35.99 39.06
N ASN A 670 24.58 34.72 38.78
CA ASN A 670 25.92 34.16 38.76
C ASN A 670 26.06 33.08 37.67
N ASP A 671 27.30 32.81 37.25
CA ASP A 671 27.59 31.83 36.19
C ASP A 671 27.17 30.39 36.55
N GLY A 672 27.08 30.04 37.85
CA GLY A 672 26.68 28.71 38.31
C GLY A 672 25.19 28.42 38.07
N ASP A 673 24.32 29.37 38.38
CA ASP A 673 22.88 29.29 38.08
C ASP A 673 22.62 29.25 36.57
N ALA A 674 23.37 30.06 35.80
CA ALA A 674 23.32 30.02 34.34
C ALA A 674 23.77 28.64 33.80
N GLN A 675 24.85 28.07 34.35
CA GLN A 675 25.39 26.76 33.94
C GLN A 675 24.32 25.66 34.01
N VAL A 676 23.56 25.58 35.11
CA VAL A 676 22.49 24.57 35.26
C VAL A 676 21.35 24.80 34.26
N ALA A 677 21.00 26.06 34.00
CA ALA A 677 19.97 26.38 33.01
C ALA A 677 20.38 26.02 31.57
N TYR A 678 21.65 26.24 31.19
CA TYR A 678 22.21 25.80 29.91
C TYR A 678 22.16 24.27 29.75
N VAL A 679 22.51 23.49 30.79
CA VAL A 679 22.41 22.00 30.76
C VAL A 679 20.99 21.56 30.37
N ASN A 680 20.00 22.16 31.01
CA ASN A 680 18.60 21.80 30.79
C ASN A 680 18.12 22.26 29.41
N ARG A 681 18.47 23.49 29.00
CA ARG A 681 18.11 24.01 27.67
C ARG A 681 18.73 23.18 26.54
N SER A 682 19.99 22.77 26.69
CA SER A 682 20.67 21.86 25.76
C SER A 682 19.92 20.53 25.60
N LEU A 683 19.44 19.93 26.70
CA LEU A 683 18.61 18.73 26.64
C LEU A 683 17.31 18.95 25.88
N VAL A 684 16.63 20.08 26.11
CA VAL A 684 15.40 20.42 25.37
C VAL A 684 15.70 20.56 23.88
N ASN A 685 16.77 21.27 23.51
CA ASN A 685 17.18 21.42 22.11
C ASN A 685 17.46 20.06 21.44
N LEU A 686 18.07 19.09 22.14
CA LEU A 686 18.21 17.72 21.63
C LEU A 686 16.85 17.02 21.42
N ARG A 687 15.90 17.19 22.35
CA ARG A 687 14.53 16.62 22.20
C ARG A 687 13.77 17.25 21.04
N LEU A 688 14.08 18.50 20.70
CA LEU A 688 13.53 19.23 19.57
C LEU A 688 14.26 18.93 18.24
N GLY A 689 15.25 18.03 18.22
CA GLY A 689 16.03 17.73 17.01
C GLY A 689 16.95 18.88 16.56
N ARG A 690 17.42 19.72 17.50
CA ARG A 690 18.30 20.88 17.26
C ARG A 690 19.69 20.66 17.86
N PRO A 691 20.48 19.70 17.32
CA PRO A 691 21.76 19.31 17.93
C PRO A 691 22.82 20.41 17.91
N GLU A 692 22.79 21.35 16.95
CA GLU A 692 23.74 22.48 16.88
C GLU A 692 23.46 23.54 17.96
N GLU A 693 22.20 23.92 18.17
CA GLU A 693 21.77 24.76 19.30
C GLU A 693 22.09 24.09 20.64
N ALA A 694 21.81 22.79 20.75
CA ALA A 694 22.14 22.03 21.95
C ALA A 694 23.66 21.97 22.23
N PHE A 695 24.47 21.85 21.17
CA PHE A 695 25.92 21.89 21.26
C PHE A 695 26.42 23.27 21.68
N ARG A 696 25.87 24.36 21.13
CA ARG A 696 26.18 25.73 21.57
C ARG A 696 25.88 25.94 23.05
N ASP A 697 24.73 25.47 23.54
CA ASP A 697 24.39 25.50 24.96
C ASP A 697 25.37 24.68 25.81
N ALA A 698 25.75 23.49 25.34
CA ALA A 698 26.70 22.63 26.04
C ALA A 698 28.11 23.24 26.09
N VAL A 699 28.58 23.89 25.03
CA VAL A 699 29.88 24.57 25.00
C VAL A 699 29.85 25.83 25.88
N ALA A 700 28.79 26.65 25.77
CA ALA A 700 28.64 27.87 26.57
C ALA A 700 28.72 27.57 28.09
N MET A 701 28.08 26.49 28.53
CA MET A 701 28.14 25.96 29.89
C MET A 701 29.56 25.62 30.38
N ASN A 702 30.41 25.08 29.50
CA ASN A 702 31.76 24.60 29.84
C ASN A 702 32.85 25.68 29.65
N SER A 703 32.51 26.82 29.07
CA SER A 703 33.49 27.86 28.70
C SER A 703 33.95 28.75 29.86
N LYS A 704 33.14 28.90 30.91
CA LYS A 704 33.38 29.86 32.01
C LYS A 704 33.65 29.22 33.39
N LEU A 705 33.19 27.99 33.60
CA LEU A 705 33.28 27.27 34.87
C LEU A 705 33.81 25.86 34.63
N GLN A 706 34.24 25.19 35.70
CA GLN A 706 34.61 23.77 35.62
C GLN A 706 33.46 22.95 35.00
N PRO A 707 33.72 22.15 33.94
CA PRO A 707 32.69 21.34 33.29
C PRO A 707 32.04 20.36 34.25
N THR A 708 30.71 20.32 34.29
CA THR A 708 29.97 19.33 35.10
C THR A 708 29.91 17.97 34.40
N GLU A 709 29.80 16.87 35.16
CA GLU A 709 29.66 15.51 34.60
C GLU A 709 28.52 15.43 33.55
N LYS A 710 27.33 15.94 33.91
CA LYS A 710 26.16 16.01 33.00
C LYS A 710 26.43 16.85 31.77
N GLY A 711 27.22 17.91 31.95
CA GLY A 711 27.58 18.84 30.91
C GLY A 711 28.49 18.26 29.85
N VAL A 712 29.61 17.64 30.25
CA VAL A 712 30.54 16.97 29.33
C VAL A 712 29.85 15.80 28.61
N PHE A 713 29.02 15.03 29.32
CA PHE A 713 28.23 13.97 28.69
C PHE A 713 27.22 14.52 27.67
N ARG A 714 26.57 15.66 27.96
CA ARG A 714 25.66 16.33 27.02
C ARG A 714 26.39 16.78 25.75
N GLU A 715 27.57 17.35 25.89
CA GLU A 715 28.41 17.76 24.76
C GLU A 715 28.74 16.58 23.84
N ALA A 716 29.12 15.43 24.43
CA ALA A 716 29.34 14.19 23.67
C ALA A 716 28.08 13.74 22.91
N LEU A 717 26.91 13.71 23.54
CA LEU A 717 25.65 13.34 22.88
C LEU A 717 25.30 14.27 21.72
N CYS A 718 25.58 15.57 21.84
CA CYS A 718 25.38 16.52 20.74
C CYS A 718 26.32 16.20 19.57
N LEU A 719 27.60 15.95 19.83
CA LEU A 719 28.58 15.55 18.81
C LEU A 719 28.18 14.26 18.10
N TYR A 720 27.60 13.30 18.81
CA TYR A 720 27.03 12.08 18.21
C TYR A 720 25.92 12.40 17.20
N GLN A 721 24.93 13.22 17.60
CA GLN A 721 23.82 13.62 16.73
C GLN A 721 24.26 14.47 15.53
N LEU A 722 25.35 15.23 15.69
CA LEU A 722 26.02 15.96 14.61
C LEU A 722 26.90 15.06 13.72
N GLN A 723 26.93 13.75 13.98
CA GLN A 723 27.79 12.77 13.30
C GLN A 723 29.30 13.10 13.36
N LYS A 724 29.74 13.85 14.36
CA LYS A 724 31.16 14.17 14.63
C LYS A 724 31.76 13.11 15.55
N PHE A 725 31.81 11.86 15.09
CA PHE A 725 32.12 10.70 15.92
C PHE A 725 33.52 10.73 16.55
N ASP A 726 34.55 11.21 15.85
CA ASP A 726 35.91 11.36 16.42
C ASP A 726 35.93 12.34 17.60
N GLN A 727 35.24 13.48 17.45
CA GLN A 727 35.13 14.48 18.51
C GLN A 727 34.28 13.94 19.67
N CYS A 728 33.19 13.22 19.37
CA CYS A 728 32.37 12.55 20.37
C CYS A 728 33.18 11.57 21.20
N PHE A 729 34.02 10.75 20.55
CA PHE A 729 34.86 9.77 21.23
C PHE A 729 35.90 10.43 22.15
N SER A 730 36.57 11.47 21.65
CA SER A 730 37.51 12.27 22.44
C SER A 730 36.81 12.89 23.66
N LYS A 731 35.59 13.40 23.49
CA LYS A 731 34.79 14.01 24.57
C LYS A 731 34.34 12.98 25.61
N LEU A 732 33.99 11.76 25.20
CA LEU A 732 33.66 10.68 26.14
C LEU A 732 34.87 10.19 26.94
N ARG A 733 36.09 10.23 26.35
CA ARG A 733 37.34 9.98 27.10
C ARG A 733 37.58 11.05 28.14
N GLU A 734 37.48 12.32 27.75
CA GLU A 734 37.59 13.46 28.66
C GLU A 734 36.58 13.35 29.83
N LEU A 735 35.35 12.91 29.55
CA LEU A 735 34.35 12.65 30.59
C LEU A 735 34.81 11.59 31.60
N LEU A 736 35.41 10.48 31.15
CA LEU A 736 35.90 9.42 32.04
C LEU A 736 37.16 9.82 32.80
N ASP A 737 38.01 10.67 32.21
CA ASP A 737 39.19 11.20 32.89
C ASP A 737 38.79 12.15 34.03
N LEU A 738 37.78 13.00 33.81
CA LEU A 738 37.25 13.91 34.82
C LEU A 738 36.31 13.23 35.83
N TYR A 739 35.52 12.27 35.38
CA TYR A 739 34.47 11.59 36.15
C TYR A 739 34.51 10.06 35.95
N PRO A 740 35.49 9.34 36.55
CA PRO A 740 35.69 7.91 36.32
C PRO A 740 34.52 7.01 36.73
N SER A 741 33.61 7.51 37.58
CA SER A 741 32.42 6.78 38.05
C SER A 741 31.24 6.82 37.08
N ASN A 742 31.33 7.53 35.94
CA ASN A 742 30.23 7.62 35.00
C ASN A 742 29.94 6.26 34.34
N SER A 743 28.80 5.66 34.67
CA SER A 743 28.45 4.32 34.18
C SER A 743 27.91 4.30 32.75
N ALA A 744 27.51 5.45 32.17
CA ALA A 744 26.91 5.53 30.84
C ALA A 744 27.95 5.69 29.74
N ALA A 745 29.06 6.38 30.01
CA ALA A 745 30.10 6.70 29.04
C ALA A 745 30.69 5.46 28.33
N PRO A 746 31.00 4.34 29.01
CA PRO A 746 31.56 3.16 28.33
C PRO A 746 30.62 2.59 27.25
N ALA A 747 29.32 2.53 27.52
CA ALA A 747 28.34 2.01 26.56
C ALA A 747 28.20 2.94 25.33
N GLU A 748 28.17 4.26 25.55
CA GLU A 748 28.17 5.23 24.44
C GLU A 748 29.48 5.20 23.65
N MET A 749 30.63 4.95 24.29
CA MET A 749 31.91 4.78 23.59
C MET A 749 31.92 3.56 22.67
N GLU A 750 31.28 2.45 23.04
CA GLU A 750 31.14 1.30 22.14
C GLU A 750 30.29 1.63 20.91
N LYS A 751 29.18 2.35 21.07
CA LYS A 751 28.38 2.83 19.94
C LYS A 751 29.21 3.71 19.02
N VAL A 752 29.97 4.65 19.58
CA VAL A 752 30.84 5.54 18.79
C VAL A 752 31.94 4.76 18.08
N ARG A 753 32.51 3.71 18.70
CA ARG A 753 33.48 2.82 18.03
C ARG A 753 32.88 2.14 16.81
N ALA A 754 31.64 1.65 16.90
CA ALA A 754 30.93 1.09 15.75
C ALA A 754 30.76 2.13 14.63
N ARG A 755 30.31 3.36 14.96
CA ARG A 755 30.20 4.47 13.99
C ARG A 755 31.52 4.82 13.33
N LEU A 756 32.61 4.82 14.09
CA LEU A 756 33.95 5.08 13.56
C LEU A 756 34.40 3.97 12.61
N LEU A 757 34.11 2.70 12.91
CA LEU A 757 34.42 1.58 12.02
C LEU A 757 33.64 1.70 10.69
N GLU A 758 32.36 2.04 10.76
CA GLU A 758 31.52 2.29 9.60
C GLU A 758 32.06 3.43 8.73
N CYS A 759 32.33 4.60 9.32
CA CYS A 759 32.80 5.78 8.59
C CYS A 759 34.22 5.59 8.03
N ASN A 760 35.08 4.85 8.75
CA ASN A 760 36.49 4.72 8.39
C ASN A 760 36.80 3.56 7.45
N GLU A 761 36.15 2.42 7.65
CA GLU A 761 36.47 1.16 6.98
C GLU A 761 35.31 0.65 6.11
N GLY A 762 34.11 1.23 6.23
CA GLY A 762 32.94 0.79 5.49
C GLY A 762 32.39 -0.57 5.97
N ILE A 763 32.68 -0.94 7.20
CA ILE A 763 32.20 -2.18 7.83
C ILE A 763 30.94 -1.85 8.62
N TYR A 764 29.82 -2.45 8.23
CA TYR A 764 28.50 -2.25 8.83
C TYR A 764 27.95 -3.56 9.38
N ASP A 765 27.14 -3.48 10.43
CA ASP A 765 26.29 -4.58 10.90
C ASP A 765 24.97 -4.58 10.13
N TRP A 766 24.97 -5.24 8.97
CA TRP A 766 23.82 -5.25 8.06
C TRP A 766 22.57 -5.85 8.70
N GLN A 767 22.72 -6.89 9.52
CA GLN A 767 21.59 -7.55 10.18
C GLN A 767 20.90 -6.60 11.17
N ASN A 768 21.69 -5.86 11.97
CA ASN A 768 21.15 -4.85 12.87
C ASN A 768 20.52 -3.67 12.09
N MET A 769 21.06 -3.30 10.93
CA MET A 769 20.41 -2.30 10.06
C MET A 769 19.03 -2.77 9.58
N TYR A 770 18.89 -4.03 9.16
CA TYR A 770 17.59 -4.59 8.79
C TYR A 770 16.61 -4.68 9.97
N GLU A 771 17.09 -4.99 11.17
CA GLU A 771 16.25 -4.98 12.37
C GLU A 771 15.73 -3.57 12.68
N GLN A 772 16.60 -2.56 12.60
CA GLN A 772 16.21 -1.16 12.77
C GLN A 772 15.23 -0.69 11.68
N ALA A 773 15.39 -1.16 10.44
CA ALA A 773 14.52 -0.82 9.31
C ALA A 773 13.06 -1.27 9.47
N LYS A 774 12.76 -2.16 10.44
CA LYS A 774 11.38 -2.55 10.77
C LYS A 774 10.59 -1.44 11.47
N ASN A 775 11.27 -0.46 12.07
CA ASN A 775 10.63 0.69 12.70
C ASN A 775 9.93 1.59 11.67
N THR A 776 8.96 2.39 12.12
CA THR A 776 8.29 3.38 11.28
C THR A 776 8.37 4.75 11.96
N PRO A 777 9.08 5.73 11.37
CA PRO A 777 9.88 5.62 10.14
C PRO A 777 11.13 4.72 10.30
N PRO A 778 11.64 4.12 9.21
CA PRO A 778 12.78 3.19 9.24
C PRO A 778 14.13 3.94 9.32
N LEU A 779 14.39 4.62 10.43
CA LEU A 779 15.62 5.38 10.67
C LEU A 779 16.71 4.46 11.24
N ILE A 780 17.88 4.45 10.59
CA ILE A 780 19.00 3.58 10.94
C ILE A 780 20.06 4.39 11.65
N ASP A 781 20.40 3.99 12.87
CA ASP A 781 21.56 4.50 13.56
C ASP A 781 22.82 3.85 12.96
N CYS A 782 23.48 4.57 12.04
CA CYS A 782 24.74 4.24 11.35
C CYS A 782 25.45 5.53 10.90
N GLY A 783 26.78 5.45 10.70
CA GLY A 783 27.60 6.51 10.13
C GLY A 783 27.66 6.49 8.60
N THR A 784 28.20 7.56 8.00
CA THR A 784 28.40 7.64 6.54
C THR A 784 29.82 7.24 6.15
N PHE A 785 29.96 6.30 5.22
CA PHE A 785 31.22 5.92 4.58
C PHE A 785 31.33 6.54 3.19
N SER A 786 32.32 7.42 2.97
CA SER A 786 32.53 8.09 1.67
C SER A 786 33.99 8.14 1.21
N LYS A 787 34.93 7.45 1.88
CA LYS A 787 36.38 7.57 1.59
C LYS A 787 36.79 7.12 0.18
N ASN A 788 36.00 6.25 -0.44
CA ASN A 788 36.29 5.74 -1.79
C ASN A 788 35.79 6.68 -2.91
N VAL A 789 35.19 7.82 -2.56
CA VAL A 789 34.61 8.78 -3.50
C VAL A 789 34.98 10.22 -3.17
N GLU A 790 34.94 11.08 -4.17
CA GLU A 790 35.09 12.53 -4.00
C GLU A 790 34.35 13.32 -5.08
N VAL A 791 33.97 14.54 -4.75
CA VAL A 791 33.28 15.45 -5.68
C VAL A 791 34.32 16.19 -6.52
N ARG A 792 34.17 16.17 -7.85
CA ARG A 792 35.01 16.92 -8.80
C ARG A 792 34.15 17.56 -9.89
N GLU A 793 34.76 18.39 -10.74
CA GLU A 793 34.08 18.89 -11.93
C GLU A 793 33.78 17.74 -12.92
N SER A 794 32.54 17.70 -13.41
CA SER A 794 32.12 16.73 -14.44
C SER A 794 32.25 17.35 -15.83
N PRO A 795 32.87 16.64 -16.81
CA PRO A 795 32.98 17.13 -18.18
C PRO A 795 31.64 17.45 -18.86
N GLU A 796 30.56 16.77 -18.47
CA GLU A 796 29.23 16.94 -19.10
C GLU A 796 28.23 17.71 -18.23
N LYS A 797 28.41 17.76 -16.89
CA LYS A 797 27.37 18.19 -15.94
C LYS A 797 27.83 19.19 -14.87
N LYS A 798 28.94 19.90 -15.09
CA LYS A 798 29.60 20.84 -14.15
C LYS A 798 30.18 20.18 -12.90
N ARG A 799 29.47 19.24 -12.25
CA ARG A 799 29.94 18.50 -11.05
C ARG A 799 29.59 17.02 -11.15
N GLY A 800 30.36 16.16 -10.51
CA GLY A 800 30.17 14.71 -10.48
C GLY A 800 30.83 14.06 -9.27
N LEU A 801 30.42 12.84 -8.94
CA LEU A 801 31.09 12.00 -7.95
C LEU A 801 32.05 11.04 -8.65
N PHE A 802 33.29 10.95 -8.17
CA PHE A 802 34.35 10.18 -8.78
C PHE A 802 34.96 9.20 -7.78
N THR A 803 35.51 8.09 -8.26
CA THR A 803 36.32 7.18 -7.43
C THR A 803 37.62 7.86 -6.99
N SER A 804 37.95 7.81 -5.70
CA SER A 804 39.21 8.34 -5.17
C SER A 804 40.40 7.40 -5.41
N LYS A 805 40.12 6.10 -5.59
CA LYS A 805 41.07 5.02 -5.87
C LYS A 805 40.51 4.05 -6.91
N ALA A 806 41.34 3.14 -7.41
CA ALA A 806 40.82 2.03 -8.21
C ALA A 806 40.02 1.07 -7.31
N VAL A 807 38.92 0.53 -7.84
CA VAL A 807 37.96 -0.31 -7.13
C VAL A 807 37.54 -1.47 -8.03
N VAL A 808 37.19 -2.60 -7.42
CA VAL A 808 36.71 -3.79 -8.15
C VAL A 808 35.20 -3.92 -8.12
N ALA A 809 34.62 -4.71 -9.03
CA ALA A 809 33.19 -5.00 -9.03
C ALA A 809 32.71 -5.51 -7.65
N GLY A 810 31.59 -4.95 -7.16
CA GLY A 810 31.03 -5.24 -5.84
C GLY A 810 31.65 -4.47 -4.68
N GLU A 811 32.75 -3.75 -4.86
CA GLU A 811 33.35 -2.94 -3.79
C GLU A 811 32.41 -1.79 -3.35
N LEU A 812 32.37 -1.54 -2.04
CA LEU A 812 31.58 -0.46 -1.45
C LEU A 812 32.18 0.90 -1.82
N LEU A 813 31.38 1.74 -2.48
CA LEU A 813 31.79 3.08 -2.89
C LEU A 813 31.33 4.13 -1.88
N LEU A 814 30.07 4.04 -1.47
CA LEU A 814 29.41 4.98 -0.58
C LEU A 814 28.35 4.21 0.24
N CYS A 815 28.27 4.46 1.54
CA CYS A 815 27.12 4.10 2.36
C CYS A 815 26.73 5.37 3.11
N GLU A 816 25.67 6.03 2.69
CA GLU A 816 25.32 7.38 3.13
C GLU A 816 24.02 7.40 3.91
N LYS A 817 24.04 8.10 5.04
CA LYS A 817 22.83 8.42 5.81
C LYS A 817 22.10 9.61 5.20
N ALA A 818 20.78 9.50 5.06
CA ALA A 818 19.98 10.58 4.50
C ALA A 818 20.13 11.87 5.32
N PHE A 819 20.29 12.99 4.61
CA PHE A 819 20.20 14.33 5.19
C PHE A 819 18.79 14.64 5.66
N ALA A 820 17.77 14.22 4.91
CA ALA A 820 16.36 14.27 5.28
C ALA A 820 15.63 13.09 4.65
N TYR A 821 14.62 12.56 5.34
CA TYR A 821 13.94 11.33 4.97
C TYR A 821 12.49 11.35 5.48
N SER A 822 11.54 11.05 4.60
CA SER A 822 10.13 10.94 4.94
C SER A 822 9.58 9.61 4.46
N PHE A 823 8.88 8.93 5.36
CA PHE A 823 8.18 7.66 5.14
C PHE A 823 6.72 7.87 5.55
N THR A 824 5.82 8.03 4.57
CA THR A 824 4.40 8.35 4.82
C THR A 824 3.46 7.47 4.00
N ASP A 825 2.36 7.08 4.62
CA ASP A 825 1.24 6.30 4.03
C ASP A 825 0.16 7.24 3.43
N GLU A 826 0.27 8.54 3.69
CA GLU A 826 -0.69 9.56 3.25
C GLU A 826 -0.41 10.00 1.80
N GLN A 827 -1.45 10.30 1.04
CA GLN A 827 -1.30 10.81 -0.32
C GLN A 827 -0.86 12.27 -0.25
N THR A 828 0.42 12.60 -0.22
CA THR A 828 0.87 14.00 -0.20
C THR A 828 1.21 14.50 -1.60
N ALA A 829 0.89 15.77 -1.89
CA ALA A 829 1.22 16.39 -3.17
C ALA A 829 1.79 17.81 -2.98
N PHE A 830 3.01 18.02 -3.47
CA PHE A 830 3.62 19.34 -3.58
C PHE A 830 3.26 19.96 -4.93
N LEU A 831 2.58 21.11 -4.94
CA LEU A 831 2.13 21.79 -6.16
C LEU A 831 2.92 23.07 -6.39
N ASN A 832 3.59 23.17 -7.54
CA ASN A 832 4.30 24.36 -7.95
C ASN A 832 3.56 25.06 -9.10
N PHE A 833 2.92 26.20 -8.79
CA PHE A 833 2.04 26.90 -9.75
C PHE A 833 2.78 27.68 -10.82
N GLU A 834 3.98 28.16 -10.52
CA GLU A 834 4.82 28.85 -11.51
C GLU A 834 5.27 27.89 -12.61
N THR A 835 5.74 26.71 -12.21
CA THR A 835 6.21 25.68 -13.14
C THR A 835 5.11 24.75 -13.65
N LYS A 836 3.90 24.84 -13.08
CA LYS A 836 2.76 23.95 -13.32
C LYS A 836 3.07 22.47 -13.08
N LYS A 837 3.95 22.20 -12.12
CA LYS A 837 4.42 20.86 -11.78
C LYS A 837 3.83 20.38 -10.46
N ALA A 838 3.67 19.07 -10.32
CA ALA A 838 3.11 18.45 -9.13
C ALA A 838 3.94 17.21 -8.77
N SER A 839 4.45 17.16 -7.55
CA SER A 839 5.26 16.04 -7.04
C SER A 839 4.50 15.28 -5.96
N GLU A 840 4.47 13.94 -6.01
CA GLU A 840 3.84 13.10 -4.98
C GLU A 840 4.83 12.58 -3.94
N GLY A 841 4.31 12.31 -2.75
CA GLY A 841 5.01 11.62 -1.67
C GLY A 841 5.67 12.59 -0.71
N GLY A 842 6.59 12.07 0.12
CA GLY A 842 7.19 12.75 1.28
C GLY A 842 7.90 14.11 1.07
N HIS A 843 7.80 14.75 -0.09
CA HIS A 843 8.44 16.02 -0.44
C HIS A 843 7.99 17.18 0.46
N VAL A 844 6.71 17.23 0.87
CA VAL A 844 6.22 18.31 1.73
C VAL A 844 6.79 18.20 3.15
N GLU A 845 6.86 16.98 3.67
CA GLU A 845 7.46 16.65 4.96
C GLU A 845 8.97 16.93 4.93
N ILE A 846 9.68 16.42 3.92
CA ILE A 846 11.12 16.65 3.75
C ILE A 846 11.43 18.14 3.64
N LEU A 847 10.63 18.90 2.89
CA LEU A 847 10.80 20.35 2.80
C LEU A 847 10.70 21.00 4.18
N THR A 848 9.69 20.65 4.97
CA THR A 848 9.52 21.18 6.33
C THR A 848 10.68 20.77 7.25
N GLN A 849 11.11 19.51 7.19
CA GLN A 849 12.28 19.02 7.94
C GLN A 849 13.55 19.79 7.58
N ILE A 850 13.79 20.03 6.29
CA ILE A 850 14.97 20.74 5.80
C ILE A 850 14.93 22.21 6.21
N VAL A 851 13.78 22.88 6.06
CA VAL A 851 13.60 24.27 6.52
C VAL A 851 13.93 24.38 8.01
N GLN A 852 13.39 23.48 8.83
CA GLN A 852 13.65 23.48 10.27
C GLN A 852 15.13 23.15 10.60
N LYS A 853 15.76 22.21 9.87
CA LYS A 853 17.18 21.90 10.03
C LYS A 853 18.07 23.10 9.68
N ILE A 854 17.85 23.75 8.55
CA ILE A 854 18.65 24.92 8.14
C ILE A 854 18.45 26.07 9.12
N TYR A 855 17.21 26.31 9.55
CA TYR A 855 16.90 27.39 10.50
C TYR A 855 17.56 27.20 11.88
N HIS A 856 17.73 25.95 12.34
CA HIS A 856 18.31 25.66 13.65
C HIS A 856 19.77 25.17 13.61
N ALA A 857 20.31 24.90 12.42
CA ALA A 857 21.65 24.36 12.23
C ALA A 857 22.30 24.87 10.92
N PRO A 858 22.46 26.20 10.75
CA PRO A 858 22.93 26.76 9.48
C PRO A 858 24.37 26.37 9.12
N GLU A 859 25.25 26.16 10.10
CA GLU A 859 26.66 25.82 9.82
C GLU A 859 26.76 24.41 9.21
N THR A 860 26.02 23.46 9.79
CA THR A 860 26.05 22.04 9.40
C THR A 860 25.23 21.71 8.16
N THR A 861 24.41 22.66 7.67
CA THR A 861 23.54 22.48 6.50
C THR A 861 24.04 23.19 5.23
N SER A 862 25.18 23.88 5.30
CA SER A 862 25.81 24.58 4.17
C SER A 862 26.04 23.70 2.94
N SER A 863 26.51 22.47 3.13
CA SER A 863 26.74 21.50 2.04
C SER A 863 25.47 21.08 1.30
N PHE A 864 24.32 21.11 1.97
CA PHE A 864 23.02 20.86 1.33
C PHE A 864 22.62 22.02 0.40
N LEU A 865 22.87 23.26 0.82
CA LEU A 865 22.57 24.46 0.02
C LEU A 865 23.42 24.56 -1.26
N GLU A 866 24.56 23.85 -1.29
CA GLU A 866 25.42 23.75 -2.48
C GLU A 866 24.91 22.73 -3.50
N LEU A 867 23.91 21.89 -3.18
CA LEU A 867 23.35 20.92 -4.13
C LEU A 867 22.71 21.60 -5.35
N HIS A 868 22.50 20.83 -6.43
CA HIS A 868 22.07 21.42 -7.70
C HIS A 868 20.64 22.00 -7.59
N HIS A 869 20.49 23.30 -7.83
CA HIS A 869 19.21 24.00 -7.74
C HIS A 869 18.83 24.78 -9.02
N GLY A 870 19.46 24.46 -10.15
CA GLY A 870 19.24 25.15 -11.42
C GLY A 870 19.81 26.57 -11.44
N GLU A 871 19.15 27.48 -12.17
CA GLU A 871 19.56 28.88 -12.35
C GLU A 871 19.07 29.83 -11.23
N TYR A 872 18.51 29.29 -10.14
CA TYR A 872 18.01 30.11 -9.03
C TYR A 872 19.17 30.84 -8.31
N ASN A 873 19.06 32.16 -8.16
CA ASN A 873 20.06 32.98 -7.48
C ASN A 873 19.79 33.03 -5.97
N ALA A 874 20.52 32.23 -5.19
CA ALA A 874 20.41 32.21 -3.73
C ALA A 874 20.90 33.53 -3.11
N LEU A 875 20.16 34.04 -2.12
CA LEU A 875 20.58 35.20 -1.31
C LEU A 875 21.34 34.72 -0.06
N ARG A 876 22.45 35.39 0.26
CA ARG A 876 23.19 35.20 1.52
C ARG A 876 22.87 36.36 2.47
N VAL A 877 22.58 36.05 3.73
CA VAL A 877 22.22 37.06 4.74
C VAL A 877 22.82 36.70 6.10
N ASP A 878 23.36 37.69 6.80
CA ASP A 878 24.08 37.52 8.06
C ASP A 878 23.20 37.74 9.32
N SER A 879 23.64 37.12 10.42
CA SER A 879 23.28 37.33 11.85
C SER A 879 22.03 36.66 12.46
N LYS A 880 21.15 36.06 11.66
CA LYS A 880 20.26 34.92 12.01
C LYS A 880 20.01 34.13 10.72
N PRO A 881 19.85 32.79 10.75
CA PRO A 881 19.73 32.03 9.52
C PRO A 881 18.45 32.43 8.77
N VAL A 882 18.63 33.22 7.71
CA VAL A 882 17.57 33.51 6.76
C VAL A 882 17.42 32.28 5.88
N VAL A 883 16.23 31.68 5.90
CA VAL A 883 15.95 30.47 5.12
C VAL A 883 15.07 30.85 3.95
N ASP A 884 15.65 30.81 2.75
CA ASP A 884 14.88 30.95 1.53
C ASP A 884 14.11 29.66 1.25
N THR A 885 12.84 29.63 1.67
CA THR A 885 11.95 28.48 1.49
C THR A 885 11.56 28.22 0.03
N PHE A 886 11.87 29.13 -0.91
CA PHE A 886 11.65 28.94 -2.35
C PHE A 886 12.87 28.34 -3.07
N LEU A 887 14.08 28.46 -2.51
CA LEU A 887 15.27 27.76 -3.00
C LEU A 887 15.19 26.24 -2.74
N LEU A 888 14.71 25.85 -1.56
CA LEU A 888 14.79 24.46 -1.10
C LEU A 888 13.98 23.47 -1.97
N PRO A 889 12.75 23.78 -2.42
CA PRO A 889 12.02 22.92 -3.35
C PRO A 889 12.79 22.66 -4.65
N ASN A 890 13.53 23.64 -5.16
CA ASN A 890 14.36 23.48 -6.35
C ASN A 890 15.54 22.53 -6.11
N ILE A 891 16.16 22.58 -4.93
CA ILE A 891 17.16 21.61 -4.48
C ILE A 891 16.53 20.22 -4.35
N ILE A 892 15.44 20.09 -3.60
CA ILE A 892 14.77 18.81 -3.34
C ILE A 892 14.38 18.14 -4.65
N ALA A 893 13.69 18.85 -5.55
CA ALA A 893 13.23 18.31 -6.83
C ALA A 893 14.35 17.69 -7.69
N ARG A 894 15.58 18.20 -7.58
CA ARG A 894 16.72 17.77 -8.39
C ARG A 894 17.63 16.76 -7.71
N ASN A 895 17.54 16.63 -6.38
CA ASN A 895 18.47 15.83 -5.57
C ASN A 895 17.77 14.80 -4.68
N SER A 896 16.42 14.73 -4.70
CA SER A 896 15.68 13.72 -3.95
C SER A 896 15.68 12.37 -4.64
N PHE A 897 15.77 11.31 -3.84
CA PHE A 897 15.66 9.92 -4.26
C PHE A 897 14.43 9.29 -3.63
N ARG A 898 13.72 8.51 -4.44
CA ARG A 898 12.68 7.62 -3.94
C ARG A 898 13.34 6.33 -3.45
N SER A 899 12.97 5.89 -2.26
CA SER A 899 13.53 4.69 -1.62
C SER A 899 12.42 3.76 -1.14
N PRO A 900 12.56 2.43 -1.31
CA PRO A 900 11.75 1.48 -0.56
C PRO A 900 12.14 1.49 0.92
N ARG A 901 11.36 0.83 1.78
CA ARG A 901 11.79 0.56 3.17
C ARG A 901 13.14 -0.19 3.18
N THR A 902 13.24 -1.27 2.40
CA THR A 902 14.51 -1.91 2.08
C THR A 902 14.52 -2.41 0.64
N THR A 903 15.70 -2.44 0.00
CA THR A 903 15.86 -3.07 -1.31
C THR A 903 15.61 -4.57 -1.24
N LEU A 904 15.96 -5.20 -0.11
CA LEU A 904 15.67 -6.61 0.13
C LEU A 904 14.18 -6.93 0.12
N GLU A 905 13.34 -6.15 0.78
CA GLU A 905 11.89 -6.35 0.71
C GLU A 905 11.36 -6.08 -0.71
N SER A 906 11.81 -4.98 -1.33
CA SER A 906 11.33 -4.55 -2.64
C SER A 906 11.71 -5.49 -3.80
N LEU A 907 12.86 -6.16 -3.72
CA LEU A 907 13.36 -7.09 -4.74
C LEU A 907 13.29 -8.56 -4.29
N GLY A 908 13.39 -8.83 -2.99
CA GLY A 908 13.32 -10.14 -2.33
C GLY A 908 11.93 -10.79 -2.42
N GLY A 909 10.86 -10.01 -2.30
CA GLY A 909 9.51 -10.49 -2.61
C GLY A 909 9.37 -10.98 -4.07
N ARG A 910 10.20 -10.45 -4.99
CA ARG A 910 10.24 -10.86 -6.40
C ARG A 910 11.24 -11.97 -6.71
N LEU A 911 11.95 -12.40 -5.68
CA LEU A 911 13.02 -13.39 -5.72
C LEU A 911 12.47 -14.71 -5.13
N CYS A 912 11.68 -14.66 -4.06
CA CYS A 912 10.98 -15.83 -3.48
C CYS A 912 9.67 -16.24 -4.17
N GLU A 913 9.26 -15.58 -5.26
CA GLU A 913 8.02 -15.88 -5.98
C GLU A 913 8.29 -16.80 -7.19
N GLU A 914 8.00 -18.10 -7.05
CA GLU A 914 7.93 -19.07 -8.16
C GLU A 914 6.83 -18.73 -9.19
N ASP A 915 5.98 -17.75 -8.90
CA ASP A 915 4.84 -17.41 -9.73
C ASP A 915 5.15 -16.23 -10.66
N SER A 916 5.82 -16.55 -11.76
CA SER A 916 5.85 -15.65 -12.90
C SER A 916 4.46 -15.57 -13.57
N SER A 917 3.39 -15.17 -12.88
CA SER A 917 2.15 -14.64 -13.49
C SER A 917 1.69 -13.28 -12.94
N GLN A 918 2.30 -12.82 -11.84
CA GLN A 918 1.83 -11.66 -11.08
C GLN A 918 2.58 -10.35 -11.26
N VAL A 919 3.37 -10.14 -12.33
CA VAL A 919 3.68 -8.75 -12.72
C VAL A 919 2.54 -8.15 -13.52
N ARG A 920 1.38 -8.06 -12.87
CA ARG A 920 0.50 -6.92 -13.05
C ARG A 920 0.98 -5.86 -12.09
N ILE A 921 1.71 -4.88 -12.62
CA ILE A 921 1.64 -3.54 -12.07
C ILE A 921 0.17 -3.16 -12.22
N SER A 922 -0.58 -3.38 -11.14
CA SER A 922 -1.77 -2.60 -10.95
C SER A 922 -1.28 -1.16 -10.89
N GLU A 923 -1.92 -0.24 -11.59
CA GLU A 923 -1.71 1.19 -11.35
C GLU A 923 -2.07 1.60 -9.90
N ASN A 924 -2.43 0.62 -9.06
CA ASN A 924 -2.78 0.71 -7.64
C ASN A 924 -1.73 0.08 -6.69
N ASP A 925 -0.54 -0.34 -7.15
CA ASP A 925 0.59 -0.62 -6.24
C ASP A 925 1.08 0.72 -5.67
N GLN A 926 0.36 1.22 -4.67
CA GLN A 926 0.91 2.16 -3.70
C GLN A 926 1.90 1.39 -2.82
N ALA A 927 3.04 0.97 -3.40
CA ALA A 927 4.18 0.71 -2.53
C ALA A 927 4.42 2.01 -1.75
N ILE A 928 4.44 1.91 -0.41
CA ILE A 928 4.77 3.04 0.46
C ILE A 928 6.24 3.33 0.18
N TYR A 929 6.49 4.32 -0.67
CA TYR A 929 7.84 4.74 -0.98
C TYR A 929 8.17 5.95 -0.14
N ALA A 930 9.27 5.85 0.60
CA ALA A 930 9.87 7.01 1.21
C ALA A 930 10.56 7.88 0.15
N ASN A 931 10.71 9.15 0.49
CA ASN A 931 11.60 10.06 -0.22
C ASN A 931 12.73 10.45 0.75
N GLY A 932 13.91 10.71 0.20
CA GLY A 932 15.02 11.22 0.98
C GLY A 932 16.03 11.97 0.13
N ILE A 933 16.96 12.64 0.80
CA ILE A 933 18.08 13.31 0.16
C ILE A 933 19.38 12.78 0.76
N TRP A 934 20.24 12.29 -0.12
CA TRP A 934 21.58 11.79 0.20
C TRP A 934 22.56 12.72 -0.52
N SER A 935 23.14 13.65 0.23
CA SER A 935 23.85 14.81 -0.31
C SER A 935 25.07 14.43 -1.15
N ILE A 936 25.84 13.41 -0.76
CA ILE A 936 27.00 12.92 -1.52
C ILE A 936 26.54 12.15 -2.76
N ALA A 937 25.56 11.25 -2.61
CA ALA A 937 24.99 10.48 -3.70
C ALA A 937 24.32 11.37 -4.77
N SER A 938 23.82 12.55 -4.39
CA SER A 938 23.24 13.55 -5.30
C SER A 938 24.22 14.07 -6.36
N TYR A 939 25.53 13.91 -6.16
CA TYR A 939 26.55 14.24 -7.16
C TYR A 939 26.73 13.16 -8.24
N ILE A 940 26.09 12.00 -8.12
CA ILE A 940 26.20 10.94 -9.14
C ILE A 940 25.32 11.31 -10.33
N ASN A 941 25.92 11.37 -11.52
CA ASN A 941 25.24 11.80 -12.74
C ASN A 941 24.48 10.67 -13.43
N HIS A 942 23.41 11.04 -14.15
CA HIS A 942 22.65 10.09 -14.95
C HIS A 942 23.47 9.46 -16.09
N SER A 943 23.43 8.14 -16.20
CA SER A 943 23.77 7.40 -17.42
C SER A 943 22.84 6.20 -17.56
N CYS A 944 22.36 5.90 -18.78
CA CYS A 944 21.65 4.64 -19.03
C CYS A 944 22.57 3.41 -18.96
N VAL A 945 23.89 3.63 -18.92
CA VAL A 945 24.91 2.61 -18.78
C VAL A 945 25.58 2.89 -17.44
N GLU A 946 25.08 2.20 -16.43
CA GLU A 946 25.48 2.38 -15.05
C GLU A 946 26.85 1.71 -14.83
N ASN A 947 27.68 2.32 -13.97
CA ASN A 947 28.93 1.71 -13.49
C ASN A 947 28.95 1.57 -11.96
N CYS A 948 27.88 2.00 -11.30
CA CYS A 948 27.56 1.69 -9.92
C CYS A 948 26.06 1.45 -9.76
N ASN A 949 25.67 0.67 -8.76
CA ASN A 949 24.28 0.42 -8.42
C ASN A 949 23.98 0.96 -7.01
N ARG A 950 22.72 1.37 -6.78
CA ARG A 950 22.24 1.84 -5.49
C ARG A 950 21.23 0.88 -4.87
N SER A 951 21.29 0.72 -3.56
CA SER A 951 20.31 0.00 -2.74
C SER A 951 20.03 0.75 -1.43
N PHE A 952 19.02 0.31 -0.69
CA PHE A 952 18.51 1.00 0.50
C PHE A 952 18.26 0.03 1.65
N ILE A 953 18.58 0.47 2.86
CA ILE A 953 18.11 -0.11 4.12
C ILE A 953 17.67 1.08 4.99
N GLY A 954 16.35 1.29 5.12
CA GLY A 954 15.80 2.46 5.80
C GLY A 954 16.22 3.79 5.15
N ASP A 955 16.77 4.69 5.96
CA ASP A 955 17.33 5.98 5.53
C ASP A 955 18.80 5.92 5.08
N MET A 956 19.36 4.72 4.91
CA MET A 956 20.72 4.51 4.38
C MET A 956 20.68 4.17 2.89
N MET A 957 21.50 4.85 2.08
CA MET A 957 21.74 4.51 0.67
C MET A 957 23.12 3.87 0.53
N ILE A 958 23.15 2.68 -0.04
CA ILE A 958 24.37 1.91 -0.27
C ILE A 958 24.67 1.89 -1.76
N ILE A 959 25.92 2.20 -2.14
CA ILE A 959 26.37 2.26 -3.53
C ILE A 959 27.59 1.37 -3.71
N ARG A 960 27.52 0.47 -4.69
CA ARG A 960 28.61 -0.45 -5.05
C ARG A 960 28.97 -0.35 -6.52
N ALA A 961 30.24 -0.59 -6.82
CA ALA A 961 30.73 -0.63 -8.20
C ALA A 961 30.12 -1.84 -8.93
N THR A 962 29.63 -1.66 -10.15
CA THR A 962 29.08 -2.78 -10.95
C THR A 962 30.13 -3.46 -11.84
N GLU A 963 31.26 -2.79 -12.04
CA GLU A 963 32.42 -3.25 -12.80
C GLU A 963 33.72 -2.75 -12.12
N ASP A 964 34.88 -3.21 -12.61
CA ASP A 964 36.16 -2.67 -12.15
C ASP A 964 36.35 -1.24 -12.66
N LEU A 965 36.61 -0.29 -11.76
CA LEU A 965 36.75 1.12 -12.09
C LEU A 965 38.15 1.63 -11.74
N PRO A 966 38.82 2.36 -12.65
CA PRO A 966 40.09 3.02 -12.32
C PRO A 966 39.86 4.16 -11.33
N ALA A 967 40.95 4.64 -10.71
CA ALA A 967 40.92 5.87 -9.93
C ALA A 967 40.52 7.07 -10.79
N GLY A 968 39.68 7.96 -10.26
CA GLY A 968 39.17 9.12 -10.97
C GLY A 968 38.09 8.80 -12.01
N ALA A 969 37.46 7.61 -11.95
CA ALA A 969 36.31 7.28 -12.78
C ALA A 969 35.05 7.98 -12.26
N GLU A 970 34.32 8.66 -13.13
CA GLU A 970 33.02 9.25 -12.78
C GLU A 970 31.99 8.13 -12.50
N LEU A 971 31.37 8.19 -11.34
CA LEU A 971 30.28 7.32 -10.94
C LEU A 971 28.98 7.78 -11.61
N ARG A 972 28.24 6.82 -12.15
CA ARG A 972 27.03 7.04 -12.92
C ARG A 972 26.04 5.90 -12.70
N PHE A 973 24.79 6.25 -12.43
CA PHE A 973 23.67 5.34 -12.46
C PHE A 973 22.48 5.95 -13.22
N ALA A 974 21.47 5.17 -13.55
CA ALA A 974 20.28 5.64 -14.21
C ALA A 974 19.34 6.27 -13.17
N TYR A 975 19.06 7.56 -13.34
CA TYR A 975 17.97 8.22 -12.61
C TYR A 975 16.64 7.55 -12.95
N VAL A 976 16.44 7.29 -14.24
CA VAL A 976 15.29 6.60 -14.80
C VAL A 976 15.76 5.67 -15.91
N ARG A 977 15.17 4.48 -16.02
CA ARG A 977 15.57 3.48 -17.03
C ARG A 977 14.83 3.70 -18.35
N MET A 978 15.56 3.55 -19.45
CA MET A 978 15.03 3.68 -20.82
C MET A 978 14.23 2.42 -21.19
N ASP A 979 13.00 2.59 -21.65
CA ASP A 979 12.23 1.48 -22.22
C ASP A 979 12.75 1.16 -23.62
N VAL A 980 12.81 -0.13 -23.96
CA VAL A 980 13.27 -0.61 -25.29
C VAL A 980 12.41 -0.12 -26.45
N THR A 981 11.18 0.34 -26.17
CA THR A 981 10.20 0.84 -27.14
C THR A 981 10.13 2.37 -27.22
N GLU A 982 10.70 3.07 -26.24
CA GLU A 982 10.60 4.53 -26.11
C GLU A 982 11.57 5.23 -27.06
N ARG A 983 11.11 6.32 -27.69
CA ARG A 983 11.98 7.11 -28.58
C ARG A 983 13.00 7.92 -27.81
N TYR A 984 14.09 8.27 -28.49
CA TYR A 984 15.12 9.15 -27.92
C TYR A 984 14.51 10.47 -27.39
N GLU A 985 13.70 11.16 -28.18
CA GLU A 985 13.13 12.44 -27.76
C GLU A 985 12.19 12.31 -26.55
N GLU A 986 11.39 11.24 -26.51
CA GLU A 986 10.48 10.92 -25.40
C GLU A 986 11.27 10.64 -24.11
N PHE A 987 12.33 9.83 -24.20
CA PHE A 987 13.19 9.53 -23.07
C PHE A 987 13.97 10.76 -22.58
N GLN A 988 14.51 11.59 -23.48
CA GLN A 988 15.19 12.83 -23.10
C GLN A 988 14.23 13.82 -22.43
N ALA A 989 12.97 13.88 -22.85
CA ALA A 989 11.95 14.73 -22.22
C ALA A 989 11.71 14.35 -20.75
N ARG A 990 11.81 13.06 -20.40
CA ARG A 990 11.71 12.60 -18.99
C ARG A 990 12.93 13.01 -18.16
N LEU A 991 14.12 13.06 -18.77
CA LEU A 991 15.34 13.51 -18.09
C LEU A 991 15.37 15.03 -17.88
N ALA A 992 14.62 15.80 -18.67
CA ALA A 992 14.56 17.26 -18.56
C ALA A 992 14.13 17.76 -17.16
N TRP A 993 13.45 16.93 -16.36
CA TRP A 993 13.14 17.25 -14.96
C TRP A 993 14.37 17.61 -14.12
N TRP A 994 15.49 16.92 -14.35
CA TRP A 994 16.77 17.15 -13.65
C TRP A 994 17.69 18.12 -14.41
N ASP A 995 17.14 18.91 -15.34
CA ASP A 995 17.88 19.78 -16.26
C ASP A 995 19.02 19.03 -16.97
N THR A 996 18.78 17.75 -17.29
CA THR A 996 19.80 16.84 -17.81
C THR A 996 19.37 16.17 -19.11
N SER A 997 20.30 16.09 -20.06
CA SER A 997 20.22 15.22 -21.24
C SER A 997 21.29 14.13 -21.17
N CYS A 998 20.97 12.91 -21.63
CA CYS A 998 21.92 11.80 -21.67
C CYS A 998 22.47 11.56 -23.09
N ASN A 999 23.80 11.50 -23.20
CA ASN A 999 24.52 11.21 -24.44
C ASN A 999 25.33 9.91 -24.38
N CYS A 1000 24.96 8.98 -23.48
CA CYS A 1000 25.57 7.66 -23.41
C CYS A 1000 25.35 6.88 -24.72
N TYR A 1001 26.09 5.78 -24.92
CA TYR A 1001 26.00 5.04 -26.18
C TYR A 1001 24.60 4.48 -26.44
N LEU A 1002 23.83 4.07 -25.40
CA LEU A 1002 22.44 3.62 -25.55
C LEU A 1002 21.54 4.73 -26.09
N CYS A 1003 21.68 5.94 -25.55
CA CYS A 1003 20.95 7.13 -26.05
C CYS A 1003 21.37 7.50 -27.48
N LYS A 1004 22.67 7.48 -27.80
CA LYS A 1004 23.18 7.71 -29.16
C LYS A 1004 22.68 6.67 -30.16
N MET A 1005 22.58 5.41 -29.73
CA MET A 1005 22.02 4.32 -30.53
C MET A 1005 20.52 4.50 -30.74
N ASN A 1006 19.76 4.83 -29.69
CA ASN A 1006 18.33 5.08 -29.78
C ASN A 1006 18.03 6.25 -30.75
N LYS A 1007 18.77 7.35 -30.62
CA LYS A 1007 18.66 8.52 -31.51
C LYS A 1007 18.87 8.19 -33.00
N LYS A 1008 19.74 7.23 -33.30
CA LYS A 1008 20.04 6.78 -34.67
C LYS A 1008 19.13 5.66 -35.17
N THR A 1009 18.27 5.09 -34.32
CA THR A 1009 17.42 3.94 -34.69
C THR A 1009 16.16 4.45 -35.41
N PRO A 1010 15.93 4.07 -36.68
CA PRO A 1010 14.71 4.44 -37.38
C PRO A 1010 13.46 3.83 -36.74
N LEU A 1011 12.33 4.55 -36.79
CA LEU A 1011 11.05 4.07 -36.26
C LEU A 1011 10.62 2.71 -36.86
N ALA A 1012 10.95 2.48 -38.13
CA ALA A 1012 10.68 1.21 -38.79
C ALA A 1012 11.46 0.05 -38.15
N ASP A 1013 12.74 0.24 -37.82
CA ASP A 1013 13.56 -0.77 -37.15
C ASP A 1013 13.07 -0.99 -35.70
N MET A 1014 12.62 0.05 -34.99
CA MET A 1014 12.01 -0.09 -33.65
C MET A 1014 10.71 -0.92 -33.70
N ARG A 1015 9.82 -0.64 -34.65
CA ARG A 1015 8.58 -1.41 -34.85
C ARG A 1015 8.85 -2.86 -35.23
N GLN A 1016 9.81 -3.10 -36.12
CA GLN A 1016 10.25 -4.46 -36.46
C GLN A 1016 10.81 -5.20 -35.25
N ARG A 1017 11.63 -4.53 -34.43
CA ARG A 1017 12.18 -5.09 -33.20
C ARG A 1017 11.06 -5.51 -32.25
N GLN A 1018 10.08 -4.64 -32.02
CA GLN A 1018 8.94 -4.91 -31.16
C GLN A 1018 8.10 -6.08 -31.69
N ALA A 1019 7.83 -6.12 -32.99
CA ALA A 1019 7.08 -7.22 -33.61
C ALA A 1019 7.81 -8.57 -33.47
N HIS A 1020 9.11 -8.62 -33.78
CA HIS A 1020 9.90 -9.84 -33.60
C HIS A 1020 10.02 -10.28 -32.14
N PHE A 1021 10.13 -9.32 -31.22
CA PHE A 1021 10.15 -9.59 -29.79
C PHE A 1021 8.81 -10.16 -29.31
N GLN A 1022 7.69 -9.60 -29.77
CA GLN A 1022 6.36 -10.16 -29.48
C GLN A 1022 6.20 -11.58 -30.04
N SER A 1023 6.65 -11.83 -31.27
CA SER A 1023 6.66 -13.19 -31.84
C SER A 1023 7.53 -14.17 -31.05
N LEU A 1024 8.63 -13.68 -30.46
CA LEU A 1024 9.48 -14.50 -29.58
C LEU A 1024 8.73 -14.84 -28.29
N GLU A 1025 8.09 -13.88 -27.63
CA GLU A 1025 7.27 -14.14 -26.44
C GLU A 1025 6.16 -15.16 -26.74
N GLU A 1026 5.41 -14.97 -27.83
CA GLU A 1026 4.34 -15.87 -28.26
C GLU A 1026 4.84 -17.29 -28.58
N LEU A 1027 6.09 -17.41 -29.07
CA LEU A 1027 6.72 -18.72 -29.31
C LEU A 1027 7.08 -19.41 -27.99
N LEU A 1028 7.66 -18.68 -27.04
CA LEU A 1028 8.15 -19.21 -25.76
C LEU A 1028 7.00 -19.54 -24.79
N ALA A 1029 5.86 -18.87 -24.93
CA ALA A 1029 4.64 -19.08 -24.13
C ALA A 1029 3.90 -20.40 -24.44
N ARG A 1030 4.19 -21.07 -25.56
CA ARG A 1030 3.46 -22.29 -25.97
C ARG A 1030 3.77 -23.48 -25.06
N SER A 1031 2.76 -24.27 -24.73
CA SER A 1031 2.91 -25.58 -24.10
C SER A 1031 3.56 -26.58 -25.06
N GLY A 1032 4.68 -27.20 -24.67
CA GLY A 1032 5.44 -28.15 -25.51
C GLY A 1032 6.93 -27.82 -25.61
N SER A 1033 7.68 -28.54 -26.46
CA SER A 1033 9.13 -28.31 -26.65
C SER A 1033 9.41 -26.96 -27.31
N VAL A 1034 10.43 -26.24 -26.83
CA VAL A 1034 10.83 -24.95 -27.41
C VAL A 1034 11.54 -25.21 -28.74
N ASN A 1035 11.03 -24.62 -29.82
CA ASN A 1035 11.75 -24.58 -31.08
C ASN A 1035 12.91 -23.57 -31.00
N VAL A 1036 14.05 -24.02 -30.47
CA VAL A 1036 15.26 -23.19 -30.25
C VAL A 1036 15.75 -22.57 -31.55
N ASN A 1037 15.65 -23.27 -32.68
CA ASN A 1037 16.08 -22.75 -33.97
C ASN A 1037 15.23 -21.55 -34.41
N GLN A 1038 13.91 -21.63 -34.22
CA GLN A 1038 13.01 -20.53 -34.51
C GLN A 1038 13.22 -19.36 -33.54
N ALA A 1039 13.41 -19.62 -32.24
CA ALA A 1039 13.73 -18.59 -31.26
C ALA A 1039 15.06 -17.87 -31.58
N ARG A 1040 16.12 -18.62 -31.91
CA ARG A 1040 17.41 -18.08 -32.37
C ARG A 1040 17.26 -17.29 -33.68
N SER A 1041 16.38 -17.72 -34.59
CA SER A 1041 16.08 -16.98 -35.81
C SER A 1041 15.45 -15.62 -35.50
N LEU A 1042 14.44 -15.59 -34.61
CA LEU A 1042 13.81 -14.34 -34.15
C LEU A 1042 14.81 -13.42 -33.45
N LEU A 1043 15.67 -13.94 -32.58
CA LEU A 1043 16.76 -13.18 -31.94
C LEU A 1043 17.74 -12.60 -32.98
N LYS A 1044 18.07 -13.35 -34.04
CA LYS A 1044 18.86 -12.81 -35.17
C LYS A 1044 18.12 -11.70 -35.93
N GLN A 1045 16.79 -11.80 -36.10
CA GLN A 1045 16.03 -10.72 -36.72
C GLN A 1045 15.97 -9.48 -35.83
N ILE A 1046 15.82 -9.65 -34.51
CA ILE A 1046 15.94 -8.57 -33.53
C ILE A 1046 17.33 -7.92 -33.64
N ASP A 1047 18.39 -8.70 -33.70
CA ASP A 1047 19.77 -8.19 -33.81
C ASP A 1047 19.98 -7.37 -35.10
N LYS A 1048 19.39 -7.81 -36.22
CA LYS A 1048 19.40 -7.07 -37.50
C LYS A 1048 18.71 -5.71 -37.42
N THR A 1049 17.87 -5.42 -36.43
CA THR A 1049 17.28 -4.08 -36.24
C THR A 1049 18.25 -3.07 -35.64
N TYR A 1050 19.47 -3.48 -35.28
CA TYR A 1050 20.53 -2.62 -34.74
C TYR A 1050 21.55 -2.19 -35.81
N LYS A 1051 21.13 -2.06 -37.08
CA LYS A 1051 21.97 -1.85 -38.28
C LYS A 1051 23.04 -0.74 -38.13
N ASN A 1052 22.70 0.32 -37.39
CA ASN A 1052 23.53 1.53 -37.24
C ASN A 1052 24.15 1.68 -35.84
N ALA A 1053 24.12 0.63 -35.01
CA ALA A 1053 24.56 0.68 -33.61
C ALA A 1053 26.09 0.60 -33.39
N GLY A 1054 26.87 0.31 -34.45
CA GLY A 1054 28.29 -0.03 -34.32
C GLY A 1054 28.52 -1.39 -33.62
N GLN A 1055 29.78 -1.80 -33.47
CA GLN A 1055 30.17 -3.00 -32.69
C GLN A 1055 30.13 -2.72 -31.18
N THR A 1056 28.99 -2.32 -30.63
CA THR A 1056 28.82 -2.10 -29.19
C THR A 1056 27.98 -3.23 -28.58
N LYS A 1057 28.33 -3.63 -27.35
CA LYS A 1057 27.96 -4.94 -26.80
C LYS A 1057 26.51 -5.00 -26.28
N LEU A 1058 26.03 -4.02 -25.50
CA LEU A 1058 24.73 -4.13 -24.83
C LEU A 1058 23.57 -3.64 -25.71
N LYS A 1059 22.69 -4.59 -26.02
CA LYS A 1059 21.47 -4.43 -26.82
C LYS A 1059 20.29 -4.90 -25.97
N LEU A 1060 19.61 -3.98 -25.31
CA LEU A 1060 18.58 -4.26 -24.28
C LEU A 1060 17.53 -5.29 -24.71
N ALA A 1061 16.94 -5.16 -25.91
CA ALA A 1061 15.93 -6.12 -26.39
C ALA A 1061 16.52 -7.51 -26.67
N LEU A 1062 17.78 -7.57 -27.11
CA LEU A 1062 18.45 -8.84 -27.40
C LEU A 1062 18.82 -9.55 -26.09
N GLN A 1063 19.33 -8.80 -25.10
CA GLN A 1063 19.62 -9.30 -23.76
C GLN A 1063 18.37 -9.90 -23.11
N ARG A 1064 17.25 -9.15 -23.10
CA ARG A 1064 15.97 -9.63 -22.59
C ARG A 1064 15.49 -10.88 -23.33
N GLY A 1065 15.65 -10.92 -24.66
CA GLY A 1065 15.24 -12.07 -25.47
C GLY A 1065 16.03 -13.34 -25.17
N TYR A 1066 17.35 -13.23 -24.95
CA TYR A 1066 18.18 -14.36 -24.54
C TYR A 1066 17.84 -14.86 -23.13
N HIS A 1067 17.58 -13.96 -22.18
CA HIS A 1067 17.17 -14.33 -20.83
C HIS A 1067 15.81 -15.05 -20.83
N LEU A 1068 14.81 -14.54 -21.54
CA LEU A 1068 13.50 -15.21 -21.69
C LEU A 1068 13.64 -16.62 -22.30
N LEU A 1069 14.49 -16.77 -23.33
CA LEU A 1069 14.75 -18.07 -23.92
C LEU A 1069 15.46 -19.01 -22.94
N ALA A 1070 16.40 -18.50 -22.13
CA ALA A 1070 17.06 -19.30 -21.09
C ALA A 1070 16.06 -19.84 -20.08
N GLN A 1071 15.17 -19.00 -19.55
CA GLN A 1071 14.12 -19.41 -18.61
C GLN A 1071 13.18 -20.42 -19.26
N ALA A 1072 12.77 -20.19 -20.52
CA ALA A 1072 11.98 -21.12 -21.32
C ALA A 1072 12.60 -22.51 -21.46
N LEU A 1073 13.92 -22.58 -21.53
CA LEU A 1073 14.67 -23.83 -21.62
C LEU A 1073 14.81 -24.50 -20.26
N GLN A 1074 15.00 -23.75 -19.17
CA GLN A 1074 15.10 -24.27 -17.81
C GLN A 1074 13.82 -25.00 -17.39
N VAL A 1075 12.65 -24.38 -17.58
CA VAL A 1075 11.35 -25.00 -17.27
C VAL A 1075 11.09 -26.29 -18.06
N ARG A 1076 11.77 -26.46 -19.19
CA ARG A 1076 11.65 -27.65 -20.06
C ARG A 1076 12.86 -28.57 -19.97
N ASP A 1077 13.63 -28.44 -18.89
CA ASP A 1077 14.79 -29.27 -18.54
C ASP A 1077 15.89 -29.33 -19.62
N ASN A 1078 16.03 -28.27 -20.44
CA ASN A 1078 17.10 -28.13 -21.41
C ASN A 1078 18.23 -27.25 -20.85
N LEU A 1079 18.87 -27.75 -19.79
CA LEU A 1079 19.78 -26.98 -18.93
C LEU A 1079 21.05 -26.51 -19.66
N VAL A 1080 21.62 -27.34 -20.54
CA VAL A 1080 22.84 -27.00 -21.29
C VAL A 1080 22.60 -25.81 -22.22
N GLU A 1081 21.49 -25.84 -22.98
CA GLU A 1081 21.13 -24.71 -23.85
C GLU A 1081 20.73 -23.48 -23.05
N ALA A 1082 20.08 -23.64 -21.90
CA ALA A 1082 19.80 -22.52 -21.00
C ALA A 1082 21.09 -21.82 -20.55
N MET A 1083 22.11 -22.56 -20.10
CA MET A 1083 23.41 -22.00 -19.71
C MET A 1083 24.09 -21.24 -20.86
N LEU A 1084 24.00 -21.74 -22.10
CA LEU A 1084 24.54 -21.03 -23.27
C LEU A 1084 23.80 -19.71 -23.54
N MET A 1085 22.48 -19.66 -23.30
CA MET A 1085 21.71 -18.43 -23.44
C MET A 1085 22.04 -17.43 -22.32
N LEU A 1086 22.20 -17.87 -21.07
CA LEU A 1086 22.63 -17.03 -19.94
C LEU A 1086 24.05 -16.49 -20.12
N ARG A 1087 24.98 -17.31 -20.62
CA ARG A 1087 26.30 -16.85 -21.04
C ARG A 1087 26.19 -15.71 -22.04
N ARG A 1088 25.28 -15.84 -23.02
CA ARG A 1088 25.08 -14.81 -24.05
C ARG A 1088 24.50 -13.51 -23.48
N VAL A 1089 23.64 -13.60 -22.46
CA VAL A 1089 23.14 -12.44 -21.72
C VAL A 1089 24.30 -11.63 -21.12
N LEU A 1090 25.24 -12.30 -20.45
CA LEU A 1090 26.41 -11.65 -19.84
C LEU A 1090 27.38 -11.08 -20.88
N GLU A 1091 27.67 -11.81 -21.95
CA GLU A 1091 28.54 -11.32 -23.05
C GLU A 1091 28.02 -10.02 -23.68
N LEU A 1092 26.68 -9.87 -23.78
CA LEU A 1092 26.05 -8.64 -24.27
C LEU A 1092 26.31 -7.45 -23.33
N GLU A 1093 26.49 -7.65 -22.03
CA GLU A 1093 26.90 -6.56 -21.12
C GLU A 1093 28.40 -6.32 -21.03
N GLY A 1094 29.19 -7.04 -21.83
CA GLY A 1094 30.62 -6.84 -21.89
C GLY A 1094 31.43 -7.67 -20.91
N PHE A 1095 30.80 -8.61 -20.21
CA PHE A 1095 31.50 -9.64 -19.46
C PHE A 1095 32.45 -10.42 -20.38
N ILE A 1096 33.64 -10.74 -19.88
CA ILE A 1096 34.58 -11.64 -20.56
C ILE A 1096 34.59 -12.95 -19.78
N LEU A 1097 34.04 -13.99 -20.41
CA LEU A 1097 33.87 -15.30 -19.81
C LEU A 1097 34.87 -16.29 -20.41
N ALA A 1098 35.49 -17.11 -19.58
CA ALA A 1098 36.26 -18.26 -20.02
C ALA A 1098 35.52 -19.56 -19.69
N SER A 1099 35.74 -20.56 -20.53
CA SER A 1099 35.21 -21.92 -20.35
C SER A 1099 36.38 -22.87 -20.25
N THR A 1100 36.51 -23.57 -19.12
CA THR A 1100 37.49 -24.67 -18.96
C THR A 1100 36.96 -25.90 -19.71
N ALA A 1101 37.81 -26.51 -20.53
CA ALA A 1101 37.41 -27.58 -21.44
C ALA A 1101 37.13 -28.90 -20.70
N GLY A 1102 35.86 -29.14 -20.35
CA GLY A 1102 35.39 -30.46 -19.93
C GLY A 1102 35.51 -31.48 -21.08
N HIS A 1103 36.23 -32.57 -20.84
CA HIS A 1103 36.39 -33.67 -21.79
C HIS A 1103 35.12 -34.54 -21.85
N ALA A 1104 34.04 -34.06 -22.48
CA ALA A 1104 32.96 -34.85 -23.10
C ALA A 1104 31.80 -33.92 -23.49
N ARG A 1105 31.03 -34.31 -24.53
CA ARG A 1105 29.78 -33.65 -24.99
C ARG A 1105 28.64 -33.60 -23.95
N GLN A 1106 28.90 -33.96 -22.69
CA GLN A 1106 27.93 -34.03 -21.60
C GLN A 1106 28.38 -33.30 -20.33
N ASN A 1107 29.56 -32.65 -20.31
CA ASN A 1107 30.06 -31.96 -19.11
C ASN A 1107 29.87 -30.44 -19.28
N PRO A 1108 29.03 -29.75 -18.48
CA PRO A 1108 28.90 -28.30 -18.56
C PRO A 1108 30.25 -27.67 -18.19
N ALA A 1109 30.80 -26.86 -19.08
CA ALA A 1109 32.03 -26.13 -18.82
C ALA A 1109 31.79 -25.13 -17.66
N VAL A 1110 32.65 -25.16 -16.65
CA VAL A 1110 32.69 -24.15 -15.59
C VAL A 1110 32.87 -22.77 -16.25
N ILE A 1111 31.98 -21.83 -15.95
CA ILE A 1111 32.04 -20.46 -16.45
C ILE A 1111 32.86 -19.62 -15.47
N GLU A 1112 33.99 -19.09 -15.94
CA GLU A 1112 34.84 -18.19 -15.16
C GLU A 1112 34.65 -16.74 -15.65
N ILE A 1113 34.32 -15.81 -14.75
CA ILE A 1113 34.26 -14.38 -15.07
C ILE A 1113 35.68 -13.81 -14.98
N ARG A 1114 36.32 -13.59 -16.15
CA ARG A 1114 37.65 -12.96 -16.24
C ARG A 1114 37.59 -11.44 -16.18
N LYS A 1115 36.46 -10.86 -16.62
CA LYS A 1115 36.20 -9.44 -16.52
C LYS A 1115 34.71 -9.23 -16.31
N TRP A 1116 34.35 -8.44 -15.31
CA TRP A 1116 32.99 -7.97 -15.11
C TRP A 1116 32.57 -7.06 -16.26
N GLY A 1117 31.34 -7.24 -16.73
CA GLY A 1117 30.68 -6.26 -17.59
C GLY A 1117 30.02 -5.18 -16.74
N ALA A 1118 29.25 -4.29 -17.37
CA ALA A 1118 28.64 -3.17 -16.68
C ALA A 1118 27.65 -3.56 -15.56
N CYS A 1119 27.17 -4.82 -15.53
CA CYS A 1119 26.18 -5.37 -14.58
C CYS A 1119 25.00 -4.42 -14.29
N CYS A 1120 24.62 -3.62 -15.29
CA CYS A 1120 23.77 -2.44 -15.14
C CYS A 1120 22.28 -2.77 -15.31
N THR A 1121 21.94 -4.03 -15.57
CA THR A 1121 20.55 -4.48 -15.66
C THR A 1121 20.28 -5.56 -14.62
N GLN A 1122 19.04 -5.67 -14.16
CA GLN A 1122 18.66 -6.76 -13.27
C GLN A 1122 18.86 -8.12 -13.95
N ILE A 1123 18.77 -8.16 -15.28
CA ILE A 1123 18.91 -9.37 -16.09
C ILE A 1123 20.31 -9.98 -15.94
N SER A 1124 21.39 -9.19 -15.88
CA SER A 1124 22.74 -9.74 -15.66
C SER A 1124 22.90 -10.34 -14.26
N PHE A 1125 22.29 -9.73 -13.24
CA PHE A 1125 22.26 -10.28 -11.89
C PHE A 1125 21.52 -11.62 -11.82
N TYR A 1126 20.31 -11.68 -12.37
CA TYR A 1126 19.55 -12.94 -12.47
C TYR A 1126 20.32 -14.00 -13.26
N ALA A 1127 20.98 -13.62 -14.36
CA ALA A 1127 21.76 -14.56 -15.14
C ALA A 1127 22.95 -15.14 -14.36
N ILE A 1128 23.63 -14.37 -13.50
CA ILE A 1128 24.70 -14.89 -12.63
C ILE A 1128 24.13 -15.86 -11.58
N LEU A 1129 23.00 -15.51 -10.95
CA LEU A 1129 22.33 -16.38 -9.99
C LEU A 1129 21.85 -17.69 -10.63
N GLU A 1130 21.13 -17.60 -11.75
CA GLU A 1130 20.63 -18.77 -12.48
C GLU A 1130 21.79 -19.68 -12.93
N LEU A 1131 22.92 -19.12 -13.37
CA LEU A 1131 24.12 -19.91 -13.69
C LEU A 1131 24.69 -20.63 -12.46
N PHE A 1132 24.71 -19.99 -11.28
CA PHE A 1132 25.13 -20.62 -10.04
C PHE A 1132 24.22 -21.80 -9.66
N PHE A 1133 22.89 -21.60 -9.69
CA PHE A 1133 21.92 -22.65 -9.37
C PHE A 1133 21.91 -23.81 -10.38
N LEU A 1134 22.02 -23.52 -11.67
CA LEU A 1134 22.13 -24.55 -12.70
C LEU A 1134 23.42 -25.38 -12.53
N GLY A 1135 24.52 -24.75 -12.12
CA GLY A 1135 25.75 -25.46 -11.76
C GLY A 1135 25.53 -26.46 -10.63
N MET A 1136 24.80 -26.07 -9.58
CA MET A 1136 24.46 -27.00 -8.48
C MET A 1136 23.53 -28.14 -8.91
N ARG A 1137 22.59 -27.89 -9.84
CA ARG A 1137 21.63 -28.91 -10.33
C ARG A 1137 22.29 -29.97 -11.21
N ILE A 1138 23.27 -29.61 -12.03
CA ILE A 1138 23.90 -30.57 -12.96
C ILE A 1138 24.92 -31.47 -12.23
N ASP A 1139 25.58 -30.98 -11.19
CA ASP A 1139 26.69 -31.65 -10.50
C ASP A 1139 26.26 -32.45 -9.25
N SER A 1140 25.14 -33.20 -9.32
CA SER A 1140 24.55 -33.86 -8.13
C SER A 1140 25.44 -34.90 -7.39
N ILE A 1141 26.67 -35.20 -7.86
CA ILE A 1141 27.82 -35.65 -7.03
C ILE A 1141 29.12 -35.14 -7.69
N PRO A 1142 29.90 -34.21 -7.10
CA PRO A 1142 31.17 -33.79 -7.68
C PRO A 1142 32.24 -34.88 -7.51
N ASP A 1143 32.59 -35.56 -8.61
CA ASP A 1143 33.58 -36.64 -8.64
C ASP A 1143 35.05 -36.14 -8.72
N SER A 1144 35.29 -34.82 -8.82
CA SER A 1144 36.65 -34.26 -8.94
C SER A 1144 36.88 -32.91 -8.23
N PRO A 1145 38.11 -32.63 -7.74
CA PRO A 1145 38.48 -31.34 -7.11
C PRO A 1145 38.29 -30.11 -8.01
N ASP A 1146 38.50 -30.26 -9.32
CA ASP A 1146 38.37 -29.16 -10.28
C ASP A 1146 36.91 -28.70 -10.43
N GLN A 1147 35.95 -29.62 -10.35
CA GLN A 1147 34.51 -29.29 -10.37
C GLN A 1147 34.06 -28.52 -9.12
N MET A 1148 34.55 -28.93 -7.93
CA MET A 1148 34.29 -28.21 -6.67
C MET A 1148 34.82 -26.77 -6.72
N SER A 1149 35.98 -26.55 -7.33
CA SER A 1149 36.55 -25.21 -7.50
C SER A 1149 35.68 -24.28 -8.37
N GLY A 1150 35.02 -24.85 -9.39
CA GLY A 1150 34.16 -24.10 -10.30
C GLY A 1150 32.84 -23.65 -9.66
N VAL A 1151 32.20 -24.53 -8.88
CA VAL A 1151 30.97 -24.20 -8.15
C VAL A 1151 31.25 -23.13 -7.09
N MET A 1152 32.39 -23.21 -6.39
CA MET A 1152 32.79 -22.20 -5.41
C MET A 1152 33.09 -20.83 -6.05
N ALA A 1153 33.70 -20.81 -7.24
CA ALA A 1153 33.90 -19.58 -8.00
C ALA A 1153 32.57 -18.93 -8.42
N MET A 1154 31.61 -19.73 -8.90
CA MET A 1154 30.26 -19.23 -9.25
C MET A 1154 29.50 -18.71 -8.04
N LYS A 1155 29.65 -19.35 -6.87
CA LYS A 1155 29.09 -18.84 -5.61
C LYS A 1155 29.63 -17.44 -5.28
N ALA A 1156 30.95 -17.25 -5.39
CA ALA A 1156 31.57 -15.94 -5.14
C ALA A 1156 31.09 -14.86 -6.13
N TYR A 1157 30.88 -15.22 -7.40
CA TYR A 1157 30.28 -14.30 -8.38
C TYR A 1157 28.83 -13.98 -8.06
N ALA A 1158 28.04 -14.96 -7.61
CA ALA A 1158 26.66 -14.78 -7.16
C ALA A 1158 26.58 -13.87 -5.92
N GLU A 1159 27.43 -14.07 -4.91
CA GLU A 1159 27.55 -13.20 -3.73
C GLU A 1159 27.95 -11.77 -4.12
N THR A 1160 28.89 -11.62 -5.07
CA THR A 1160 29.31 -10.31 -5.56
C THR A 1160 28.15 -9.61 -6.27
N ALA A 1161 27.47 -10.31 -7.18
CA ALA A 1161 26.31 -9.78 -7.89
C ALA A 1161 25.16 -9.44 -6.92
N TYR A 1162 24.91 -10.28 -5.91
CA TYR A 1162 23.95 -10.01 -4.85
C TYR A 1162 24.31 -8.75 -4.09
N SER A 1163 25.57 -8.61 -3.67
CA SER A 1163 26.03 -7.41 -2.97
C SER A 1163 25.83 -6.14 -3.80
N ILE A 1164 26.09 -6.17 -5.11
CA ILE A 1164 25.84 -5.03 -6.01
C ILE A 1164 24.38 -4.59 -5.95
N TRP A 1165 23.44 -5.53 -5.92
CA TRP A 1165 22.00 -5.26 -6.00
C TRP A 1165 21.33 -4.96 -4.66
N PHE A 1166 21.74 -5.63 -3.58
CA PHE A 1166 21.17 -5.49 -2.25
C PHE A 1166 21.98 -4.56 -1.34
N GLY A 1167 23.23 -4.27 -1.70
CA GLY A 1167 24.16 -3.44 -0.93
C GLY A 1167 25.00 -4.23 0.07
N GLU A 1168 24.66 -5.47 0.32
CA GLU A 1168 25.34 -6.36 1.28
C GLU A 1168 25.22 -7.82 0.84
N LYS A 1169 26.00 -8.70 1.46
CA LYS A 1169 26.07 -10.13 1.09
C LYS A 1169 25.70 -11.06 2.25
N ASP A 1170 25.45 -10.52 3.43
CA ASP A 1170 25.25 -11.28 4.67
C ASP A 1170 23.87 -11.96 4.68
N THR A 1171 22.91 -11.40 3.95
CA THR A 1171 21.59 -12.03 3.72
C THR A 1171 21.56 -13.00 2.54
N PHE A 1172 22.69 -13.22 1.83
CA PHE A 1172 22.75 -14.18 0.74
C PHE A 1172 22.72 -15.61 1.29
N THR A 1173 21.62 -16.33 1.09
CA THR A 1173 21.46 -17.73 1.50
C THR A 1173 21.65 -18.69 0.34
N THR A 1174 22.26 -19.86 0.56
CA THR A 1174 22.29 -20.94 -0.44
C THR A 1174 20.97 -21.71 -0.55
N ASP A 1175 20.09 -21.58 0.46
CA ASP A 1175 18.74 -22.18 0.54
C ASP A 1175 17.68 -21.42 -0.27
N LEU A 1176 18.06 -20.85 -1.42
CA LEU A 1176 17.15 -20.26 -2.39
C LEU A 1176 16.38 -21.36 -3.17
N GLY A 1177 15.99 -22.43 -2.47
CA GLY A 1177 15.31 -23.62 -3.01
C GLY A 1177 13.90 -23.38 -3.54
N GLY A 1178 13.35 -22.17 -3.35
CA GLY A 1178 12.12 -21.69 -4.00
C GLY A 1178 12.35 -20.78 -5.21
N PHE A 1179 13.56 -20.75 -5.79
CA PHE A 1179 13.90 -19.86 -6.93
C PHE A 1179 14.00 -20.59 -8.27
N ILE A 1180 13.95 -21.92 -8.31
CA ILE A 1180 14.34 -22.70 -9.50
C ILE A 1180 13.26 -23.63 -10.03
#